data_AF-A0A366WTK7-F1
#
_entry.id   AF-A0A366WTK7-F1
#
_cell.length_a   1.000
_cell.length_b   1.000
_cell.length_c   1.000
_cell.angle_alpha   90.00
_cell.angle_beta   90.00
_cell.angle_gamma   90.00
#
_symmetry.space_group_name_H-M   'P 1'
#
loop_
_entity.id
_entity.type
_entity.pdbx_description
1 polymer ?
#
loop_
_entity_poly.entity_id
_entity_poly.type
_entity_poly.pdbx_seq_one_letter_code
_entity_poly.pdbx_strand_id
1 'polypeptide(L)'
;MRIFLHIGPEAAGANRLQDILNTKREQLKSKGILFPRSPGGRNHTRLFMAITDSDHVDPLRFNRGFAASDKQYDLLADVEQGLTREIEQHSPGTLILSAAQLSTSLYRPSEITRLHQLLSKFSQDITVVAFIDDPARLMMTHYGDQVIEGRATPLDQELELCTAPNWWQAAIDTMPAIDPMAGVFEETQGPAFWLDFPALQRTWENVFGTGSLRFLRYDQDLFGSREAVDAITRAFEIPFNIGRAEEATPEVPPSAASLARGRQFNEMLLRFLKLKNKHVPRQLWRGLQAELQINSPSPDPTMLGALSKRFEAANSALMLDHQMLDEDIVPNGPAQPWVEADPDRGFRASQYLLSALFRIQKATKEKGEERRAELSEHLIAPVVKSASSPLPQHTAETVAPTPIKPAPAPVSEPFERLTASARASMPPQALPNLEKLKTSSFAPHNRLGAVDEEQLAAAYTPIAPRDLPKNNSGNVIVGCMKNEAPYITEWVAYHRAMGVDNFLIYTNDCSDGTTEILDRLQDLGVLQHRNNDEWKGNSPQQYALNQALKEPVIKNAEWIIHIDVDEFINVRTGNGTLQDFLAEVPDATNVAMTWRLFGHNGVTHLSDELVIDQFDTCAPKFCPKPHTVWGFKTMFKNIGAYEKISCHRPNKLDDAHRAQVQWVNGSGKDMTKEAADKGWRSSKKSIGYDLIQLNHYALRSAESYLIKRQRGRALHVDRSIGLNYWIRMDWSDFRDVTIKRNLPRLRAEYDRLMQDDTLRAWHQKGLEWHLAKAKELHKNPEFEDLYQQALTLKMTETERVAYALALDLET
;
A
#
# COMPACT_ATOMS: atom_id res chain seq x y z
N MET A 1 27.57 -5.76 18.59
CA MET A 1 26.10 -5.69 18.40
C MET A 1 25.57 -7.11 18.51
N ARG A 2 24.46 -7.34 19.21
CA ARG A 2 23.79 -8.64 19.27
C ARG A 2 22.67 -8.73 18.22
N ILE A 3 22.47 -9.88 17.59
CA ILE A 3 21.38 -10.10 16.62
C ILE A 3 20.37 -11.08 17.22
N PHE A 4 19.11 -10.68 17.29
CA PHE A 4 17.99 -11.60 17.49
C PHE A 4 17.31 -11.88 16.15
N LEU A 5 17.26 -13.14 15.75
CA LEU A 5 16.58 -13.59 14.54
C LEU A 5 15.31 -14.36 14.93
N HIS A 6 14.16 -13.71 14.81
CA HIS A 6 12.86 -14.35 14.97
C HIS A 6 12.44 -15.06 13.66
N ILE A 7 12.22 -16.37 13.74
CA ILE A 7 12.00 -17.24 12.57
C ILE A 7 10.54 -17.67 12.35
N GLY A 8 9.60 -17.23 13.19
CA GLY A 8 8.19 -17.63 13.13
C GLY A 8 7.85 -18.76 14.12
N PRO A 9 6.83 -19.59 13.81
CA PRO A 9 5.98 -19.59 12.62
C PRO A 9 4.88 -18.52 12.67
N GLU A 10 4.22 -18.27 11.53
CA GLU A 10 3.06 -17.35 11.45
C GLU A 10 1.90 -17.77 12.36
N ALA A 11 1.65 -19.07 12.46
CA ALA A 11 0.65 -19.67 13.33
C ALA A 11 0.87 -19.43 14.84
N ALA A 12 2.07 -18.98 15.24
CA ALA A 12 2.45 -18.69 16.64
C ALA A 12 2.57 -17.18 16.90
N GLY A 13 1.67 -16.36 16.34
CA GLY A 13 1.56 -14.93 16.68
C GLY A 13 2.60 -14.02 16.03
N ALA A 14 3.33 -14.47 15.02
CA ALA A 14 4.38 -13.67 14.38
C ALA A 14 3.87 -12.33 13.83
N ASN A 15 2.68 -12.30 13.22
CA ASN A 15 2.07 -11.07 12.70
C ASN A 15 1.90 -10.02 13.81
N ARG A 16 1.37 -10.45 14.95
CA ARG A 16 1.14 -9.58 16.11
C ARG A 16 2.45 -9.08 16.71
N LEU A 17 3.46 -9.95 16.86
CA LEU A 17 4.80 -9.57 17.30
C LEU A 17 5.41 -8.50 16.39
N GLN A 18 5.32 -8.71 15.07
CA GLN A 18 5.87 -7.79 14.07
C GLN A 18 5.14 -6.44 14.04
N ASP A 19 3.82 -6.43 14.24
CA ASP A 19 3.04 -5.19 14.37
C ASP A 19 3.49 -4.36 15.57
N ILE A 20 3.73 -5.00 16.71
CA ILE A 20 4.23 -4.32 17.91
C ILE A 20 5.65 -3.80 17.68
N LEU A 21 6.57 -4.63 17.17
CA LEU A 21 7.95 -4.18 16.86
C LEU A 21 7.95 -3.00 15.87
N ASN A 22 7.09 -3.04 14.85
CA ASN A 22 6.96 -1.97 13.88
C ASN A 22 6.43 -0.67 14.52
N THR A 23 5.40 -0.77 15.35
CA THR A 23 4.80 0.37 16.06
C THR A 23 5.79 0.98 17.07
N LYS A 24 6.60 0.16 17.72
CA LYS A 24 7.58 0.59 18.73
C LYS A 24 8.95 0.93 18.16
N ARG A 25 9.12 0.90 16.83
CA ARG A 25 10.42 1.01 16.16
C ARG A 25 11.24 2.23 16.58
N GLU A 26 10.66 3.43 16.52
CA GLU A 26 11.42 4.65 16.83
C GLU A 26 11.77 4.73 18.32
N GLN A 27 10.90 4.20 19.19
CA GLN A 27 11.18 4.06 20.62
C GLN A 27 12.36 3.10 20.86
N LEU A 28 12.34 1.92 20.24
CA LEU A 28 13.42 0.93 20.30
C LEU A 28 14.74 1.52 19.79
N LYS A 29 14.68 2.21 18.65
CA LYS A 29 15.83 2.86 18.02
C LYS A 29 16.45 3.93 18.92
N SER A 30 15.62 4.74 19.59
CA SER A 30 16.10 5.75 20.56
C SER A 30 16.86 5.14 21.76
N LYS A 31 16.74 3.83 21.96
CA LYS A 31 17.38 3.04 23.02
C LYS A 31 18.45 2.08 22.49
N GLY A 32 18.91 2.26 21.25
CA GLY A 32 19.98 1.46 20.66
C GLY A 32 19.56 0.07 20.17
N ILE A 33 18.26 -0.18 20.00
CA ILE A 33 17.73 -1.41 19.40
C ILE A 33 17.19 -1.10 18.01
N LEU A 34 17.79 -1.70 16.98
CA LEU A 34 17.38 -1.52 15.58
C LEU A 34 16.42 -2.63 15.15
N PHE A 35 15.25 -2.23 14.70
CA PHE A 35 14.35 -3.05 13.89
C PHE A 35 14.32 -2.44 12.48
N PRO A 36 15.11 -2.97 11.53
CA PRO A 36 15.42 -2.32 10.26
C PRO A 36 14.25 -2.33 9.27
N ARG A 37 14.33 -1.51 8.22
CA ARG A 37 13.31 -1.42 7.15
C ARG A 37 13.71 -2.13 5.87
N SER A 38 15.00 -2.13 5.53
CA SER A 38 15.52 -2.65 4.26
C SER A 38 15.24 -4.14 4.00
N PRO A 39 15.20 -5.06 4.99
CA PRO A 39 14.86 -6.45 4.75
C PRO A 39 13.34 -6.69 4.64
N GLY A 40 12.54 -5.63 4.80
CA GLY A 40 11.08 -5.64 4.82
C GLY A 40 10.56 -4.77 5.95
N GLY A 41 9.58 -3.90 5.67
CA GLY A 41 9.15 -2.87 6.62
C GLY A 41 8.44 -3.38 7.88
N ARG A 42 7.94 -4.61 7.93
CA ARG A 42 7.25 -5.18 9.11
C ARG A 42 7.61 -6.64 9.28
N ASN A 43 7.23 -7.45 8.30
CA ASN A 43 7.78 -8.78 8.11
C ASN A 43 9.00 -8.64 7.19
N HIS A 44 10.16 -9.16 7.59
CA HIS A 44 11.41 -9.09 6.84
C HIS A 44 11.40 -10.07 5.65
N THR A 45 10.36 -9.99 4.82
CA THR A 45 10.11 -10.91 3.71
C THR A 45 11.16 -10.84 2.61
N ARG A 46 11.85 -9.68 2.43
CA ARG A 46 12.95 -9.57 1.48
C ARG A 46 14.13 -10.41 1.94
N LEU A 47 14.41 -10.48 3.25
CA LEU A 47 15.40 -11.39 3.81
C LEU A 47 15.06 -12.84 3.50
N PHE A 48 13.82 -13.27 3.74
CA PHE A 48 13.40 -14.64 3.43
C PHE A 48 13.56 -14.98 1.94
N MET A 49 13.02 -14.16 1.03
CA MET A 49 13.08 -14.42 -0.42
C MET A 49 14.53 -14.43 -0.97
N ALA A 50 15.42 -13.66 -0.34
CA ALA A 50 16.84 -13.59 -0.73
C ALA A 50 17.65 -14.86 -0.37
N ILE A 51 17.13 -15.70 0.52
CA ILE A 51 17.92 -16.76 1.18
C ILE A 51 17.58 -18.16 0.67
N THR A 52 16.39 -18.39 0.11
CA THR A 52 16.00 -19.71 -0.41
C THR A 52 16.94 -20.17 -1.53
N ASP A 53 17.02 -21.46 -1.82
CA ASP A 53 17.80 -21.95 -2.96
C ASP A 53 17.12 -21.59 -4.28
N SER A 54 17.86 -21.55 -5.39
CA SER A 54 17.32 -21.14 -6.70
C SER A 54 16.18 -22.02 -7.20
N ASP A 55 16.17 -23.29 -6.82
CA ASP A 55 15.12 -24.27 -7.12
C ASP A 55 14.00 -24.29 -6.06
N HIS A 56 14.19 -23.66 -4.91
CA HIS A 56 13.18 -23.47 -3.87
C HIS A 56 12.39 -22.18 -4.11
N VAL A 57 11.57 -22.18 -5.16
CA VAL A 57 10.72 -21.03 -5.51
C VAL A 57 9.43 -21.09 -4.70
N ASP A 58 9.35 -20.29 -3.63
CA ASP A 58 8.18 -20.19 -2.75
C ASP A 58 7.07 -19.26 -3.32
N PRO A 59 5.84 -19.30 -2.77
CA PRO A 59 4.74 -18.45 -3.22
C PRO A 59 5.04 -16.95 -3.18
N LEU A 60 5.74 -16.47 -2.15
CA LEU A 60 6.04 -15.04 -1.99
C LEU A 60 7.06 -14.59 -3.02
N ARG A 61 8.16 -15.33 -3.18
CA ARG A 61 9.20 -15.08 -4.17
C ARG A 61 8.66 -15.09 -5.59
N PHE A 62 7.82 -16.08 -5.93
CA PHE A 62 7.16 -16.13 -7.24
C PHE A 62 6.26 -14.92 -7.49
N ASN A 63 5.38 -14.60 -6.54
CA ASN A 63 4.42 -13.51 -6.73
C ASN A 63 5.06 -12.12 -6.75
N ARG A 64 6.18 -11.93 -6.04
CA ARG A 64 6.95 -10.68 -6.02
C ARG A 64 7.94 -10.56 -7.19
N GLY A 65 8.02 -11.57 -8.06
CA GLY A 65 8.84 -11.52 -9.28
C GLY A 65 10.32 -11.85 -9.06
N PHE A 66 10.65 -12.53 -7.97
CA PHE A 66 12.01 -12.95 -7.62
C PHE A 66 12.25 -14.44 -7.89
N ALA A 67 11.38 -15.12 -8.63
CA ALA A 67 11.52 -16.55 -8.92
C ALA A 67 12.82 -16.90 -9.66
N ALA A 68 13.26 -16.02 -10.57
CA ALA A 68 14.50 -16.20 -11.30
C ALA A 68 15.71 -16.07 -10.34
N SER A 69 16.75 -16.86 -10.59
CA SER A 69 17.92 -16.96 -9.70
C SER A 69 18.73 -15.67 -9.66
N ASP A 70 18.93 -15.01 -10.80
CA ASP A 70 19.59 -13.71 -10.94
C ASP A 70 18.90 -12.62 -10.08
N LYS A 71 17.57 -12.48 -10.21
CA LYS A 71 16.78 -11.52 -9.42
C LYS A 71 16.86 -11.79 -7.93
N GLN A 72 16.97 -13.06 -7.53
CA GLN A 72 17.18 -13.43 -6.14
C GLN A 72 18.58 -13.01 -5.65
N TYR A 73 19.63 -13.25 -6.43
CA TYR A 73 20.98 -12.82 -6.08
C TYR A 73 21.08 -11.30 -5.93
N ASP A 74 20.43 -10.56 -6.83
CA ASP A 74 20.32 -9.10 -6.72
C ASP A 74 19.60 -8.70 -5.44
N LEU A 75 18.49 -9.37 -5.10
CA LEU A 75 17.76 -9.12 -3.86
C LEU A 75 18.62 -9.38 -2.62
N LEU A 76 19.45 -10.42 -2.64
CA LEU A 76 20.37 -10.71 -1.55
C LEU A 76 21.39 -9.59 -1.36
N ALA A 77 21.98 -9.10 -2.46
CA ALA A 77 22.91 -7.97 -2.43
C ALA A 77 22.23 -6.70 -1.91
N ASP A 78 21.00 -6.42 -2.35
CA ASP A 78 20.21 -5.27 -1.90
C ASP A 78 19.91 -5.33 -0.39
N VAL A 79 19.52 -6.50 0.11
CA VAL A 79 19.23 -6.71 1.54
C VAL A 79 20.50 -6.52 2.37
N GLU A 80 21.63 -7.06 1.91
CA GLU A 80 22.94 -6.87 2.56
C GLU A 80 23.35 -5.40 2.61
N GLN A 81 23.26 -4.69 1.49
CA GLN A 81 23.62 -3.28 1.41
C GLN A 81 22.67 -2.41 2.25
N GLY A 82 21.37 -2.73 2.26
CA GLY A 82 20.38 -2.06 3.09
C GLY A 82 20.67 -2.21 4.58
N LEU A 83 20.92 -3.44 5.03
CA LEU A 83 21.29 -3.72 6.42
C LEU A 83 22.57 -3.01 6.83
N THR A 84 23.60 -3.07 5.98
CA THR A 84 24.88 -2.39 6.20
C THR A 84 24.66 -0.91 6.47
N ARG A 85 23.93 -0.22 5.58
CA ARG A 85 23.64 1.22 5.73
C ARG A 85 22.89 1.54 7.02
N GLU A 86 21.83 0.79 7.35
CA GLU A 86 21.04 1.05 8.57
C GLU A 86 21.84 0.79 9.85
N ILE A 87 22.69 -0.26 9.86
CA ILE A 87 23.56 -0.59 10.99
C ILE A 87 24.64 0.48 11.17
N GLU A 88 25.31 0.91 10.09
CA GLU A 88 26.31 1.98 10.14
C GLU A 88 25.69 3.30 10.62
N GLN A 89 24.52 3.67 10.08
CA GLN A 89 23.83 4.91 10.40
C GLN A 89 23.39 4.99 11.86
N HIS A 90 23.02 3.87 12.47
CA HIS A 90 22.41 3.87 13.81
C HIS A 90 23.30 3.24 14.88
N SER A 91 24.38 2.56 14.50
CA SER A 91 25.34 1.90 15.39
C SER A 91 24.67 1.19 16.58
N PRO A 92 23.67 0.32 16.35
CA PRO A 92 22.85 -0.22 17.43
C PRO A 92 23.62 -1.23 18.30
N GLY A 93 23.22 -1.32 19.57
CA GLY A 93 23.67 -2.38 20.48
C GLY A 93 23.01 -3.73 20.14
N THR A 94 21.75 -3.69 19.70
CA THR A 94 20.93 -4.87 19.37
C THR A 94 20.25 -4.69 18.01
N LEU A 95 20.24 -5.72 17.18
CA LEU A 95 19.49 -5.82 15.93
C LEU A 95 18.42 -6.90 16.08
N ILE A 96 17.16 -6.58 15.79
CA ILE A 96 16.07 -7.55 15.75
C ILE A 96 15.67 -7.77 14.29
N LEU A 97 15.72 -9.01 13.82
CA LEU A 97 15.22 -9.43 12.52
C LEU A 97 14.03 -10.37 12.73
N SER A 98 12.96 -10.23 11.94
CA SER A 98 11.77 -11.07 12.08
C SER A 98 11.20 -11.44 10.73
N ALA A 99 11.29 -12.72 10.37
CA ALA A 99 10.70 -13.29 9.16
C ALA A 99 9.98 -14.60 9.50
N ALA A 100 8.65 -14.56 9.48
CA ALA A 100 7.80 -15.65 9.96
C ALA A 100 7.87 -16.93 9.09
N GLN A 101 8.36 -16.78 7.87
CA GLN A 101 8.49 -17.84 6.87
C GLN A 101 9.72 -18.73 7.12
N LEU A 102 10.70 -18.27 7.90
CA LEU A 102 11.99 -18.94 7.99
C LEU A 102 11.86 -20.34 8.60
N SER A 103 11.14 -20.50 9.71
CA SER A 103 10.96 -21.80 10.35
C SER A 103 10.07 -22.75 9.55
N THR A 104 9.16 -22.22 8.74
CA THR A 104 8.17 -23.02 8.01
C THR A 104 8.59 -23.38 6.59
N SER A 105 9.66 -22.77 6.06
CA SER A 105 10.17 -23.00 4.71
C SER A 105 11.62 -23.50 4.72
N LEU A 106 12.50 -22.94 5.54
CA LEU A 106 13.92 -23.31 5.48
C LEU A 106 14.20 -24.62 6.22
N TYR A 107 14.41 -25.68 5.46
CA TYR A 107 14.92 -26.97 5.94
C TYR A 107 16.22 -27.40 5.26
N ARG A 108 16.62 -26.72 4.17
CA ARG A 108 17.81 -27.08 3.39
C ARG A 108 19.06 -26.49 4.07
N PRO A 109 20.12 -27.29 4.33
CA PRO A 109 21.33 -26.79 4.97
C PRO A 109 21.99 -25.60 4.26
N SER A 110 21.90 -25.55 2.92
CA SER A 110 22.39 -24.46 2.06
C SER A 110 21.74 -23.11 2.42
N GLU A 111 20.44 -23.09 2.61
CA GLU A 111 19.66 -21.86 2.87
C GLU A 111 19.96 -21.31 4.26
N ILE A 112 19.95 -22.19 5.27
CA ILE A 112 20.25 -21.82 6.66
C ILE A 112 21.71 -21.34 6.76
N THR A 113 22.64 -22.01 6.06
CA THR A 113 24.05 -21.58 5.98
C THR A 113 24.19 -20.22 5.32
N ARG A 114 23.48 -19.95 4.22
CA ARG A 114 23.49 -18.65 3.52
C ARG A 114 22.99 -17.53 4.43
N LEU A 115 21.92 -17.77 5.18
CA LEU A 115 21.41 -16.81 6.17
C LEU A 115 22.44 -16.54 7.26
N HIS A 116 23.02 -17.59 7.83
CA HIS A 116 24.05 -17.44 8.86
C HIS A 116 25.27 -16.68 8.34
N GLN A 117 25.72 -16.96 7.12
CA GLN A 117 26.83 -16.25 6.48
C GLN A 117 26.53 -14.75 6.28
N LEU A 118 25.32 -14.40 5.83
CA LEU A 118 24.90 -13.00 5.70
C LEU A 118 24.93 -12.28 7.06
N LEU A 119 24.33 -12.87 8.09
CA LEU A 119 24.25 -12.26 9.42
C LEU A 119 25.61 -12.19 10.12
N SER A 120 26.46 -13.19 9.89
CA SER A 120 27.83 -13.27 10.39
C SER A 120 28.73 -12.11 9.95
N LYS A 121 28.39 -11.43 8.85
CA LYS A 121 29.08 -10.20 8.41
C LYS A 121 28.90 -9.05 9.40
N PHE A 122 27.82 -9.05 10.17
CA PHE A 122 27.46 -7.98 11.11
C PHE A 122 27.72 -8.36 12.56
N SER A 123 27.54 -9.63 12.94
CA SER A 123 27.84 -10.12 14.29
C SER A 123 27.99 -11.63 14.34
N GLN A 124 28.81 -12.11 15.27
CA GLN A 124 28.88 -13.53 15.65
C GLN A 124 27.98 -13.86 16.86
N ASP A 125 27.45 -12.85 17.56
CA ASP A 125 26.49 -13.01 18.64
C ASP A 125 25.07 -12.97 18.06
N ILE A 126 24.60 -14.14 17.63
CA ILE A 126 23.28 -14.34 17.01
C ILE A 126 22.46 -15.29 17.88
N THR A 127 21.28 -14.87 18.29
CA THR A 127 20.28 -15.69 18.98
C THR A 127 19.07 -15.87 18.07
N VAL A 128 18.73 -17.12 17.77
CA VAL A 128 17.54 -17.49 17.00
C VAL A 128 16.37 -17.65 17.96
N VAL A 129 15.21 -17.09 17.62
CA VAL A 129 14.02 -17.05 18.47
C VAL A 129 12.83 -17.60 17.70
N ALA A 130 12.09 -18.53 18.31
CA ALA A 130 10.83 -19.05 17.77
C ALA A 130 9.78 -19.14 18.88
N PHE A 131 8.55 -18.76 18.55
CA PHE A 131 7.40 -18.99 19.42
C PHE A 131 6.74 -20.31 19.03
N ILE A 132 6.37 -21.14 19.99
CA ILE A 132 5.72 -22.43 19.74
C ILE A 132 4.51 -22.61 20.66
N ASP A 133 3.61 -23.49 20.25
CA ASP A 133 2.42 -23.91 20.98
C ASP A 133 2.19 -25.41 20.70
N ASP A 134 1.13 -25.98 21.25
CA ASP A 134 0.68 -27.33 20.96
C ASP A 134 0.62 -27.60 19.43
N PRO A 135 1.22 -28.70 18.94
CA PRO A 135 1.23 -29.05 17.52
C PRO A 135 -0.16 -29.11 16.87
N ALA A 136 -1.20 -29.56 17.58
CA ALA A 136 -2.55 -29.61 17.01
C ALA A 136 -3.15 -28.20 16.80
N ARG A 137 -2.98 -27.28 17.76
CA ARG A 137 -3.38 -25.87 17.61
C ARG A 137 -2.61 -25.18 16.48
N LEU A 138 -1.29 -25.32 16.44
CA LEU A 138 -0.47 -24.75 15.38
C LEU A 138 -0.86 -25.28 14.01
N MET A 139 -1.07 -26.60 13.89
CA MET A 139 -1.45 -27.23 12.63
C MET A 139 -2.83 -26.78 12.15
N MET A 140 -3.80 -26.61 13.05
CA MET A 140 -5.14 -26.16 12.67
C MET A 140 -5.10 -24.76 12.02
N THR A 141 -4.38 -23.82 12.64
CA THR A 141 -4.18 -22.48 12.09
C THR A 141 -3.41 -22.53 10.77
N HIS A 142 -2.28 -23.24 10.75
CA HIS A 142 -1.43 -23.36 9.57
C HIS A 142 -2.17 -24.00 8.37
N TYR A 143 -2.97 -25.03 8.61
CA TYR A 143 -3.79 -25.66 7.58
C TYR A 143 -4.80 -24.69 6.99
N GLY A 144 -5.44 -23.86 7.83
CA GLY A 144 -6.34 -22.81 7.37
C GLY A 144 -5.67 -21.83 6.41
N ASP A 145 -4.48 -21.36 6.78
CA ASP A 145 -3.67 -20.46 5.95
C ASP A 145 -3.25 -21.14 4.64
N GLN A 146 -2.79 -22.40 4.70
CA GLN A 146 -2.43 -23.18 3.53
C GLN A 146 -3.63 -23.35 2.58
N VAL A 147 -4.83 -23.65 3.08
CA VAL A 147 -6.05 -23.75 2.25
C VAL A 147 -6.38 -22.42 1.57
N ILE A 148 -6.25 -21.29 2.27
CA ILE A 148 -6.44 -19.96 1.68
C ILE A 148 -5.40 -19.69 0.58
N GLU A 149 -4.16 -20.16 0.76
CA GLU A 149 -3.07 -20.00 -0.19
C GLU A 149 -3.06 -21.04 -1.33
N GLY A 150 -3.88 -22.09 -1.25
CA GLY A 150 -4.10 -23.01 -2.35
C GLY A 150 -3.95 -24.51 -2.06
N ARG A 151 -3.85 -24.91 -0.79
CA ARG A 151 -3.74 -26.32 -0.40
C ARG A 151 -4.93 -27.14 -0.88
N ALA A 152 -4.64 -28.25 -1.55
CA ALA A 152 -5.64 -29.18 -2.05
C ALA A 152 -5.68 -30.51 -1.28
N THR A 153 -4.62 -30.84 -0.55
CA THR A 153 -4.52 -32.05 0.25
C THR A 153 -5.25 -31.89 1.59
N PRO A 154 -5.96 -32.92 2.07
CA PRO A 154 -6.59 -32.88 3.38
C PRO A 154 -5.56 -33.11 4.51
N LEU A 155 -5.98 -32.84 5.75
CA LEU A 155 -5.18 -33.05 6.98
C LEU A 155 -4.82 -34.52 7.24
N ASP A 156 -5.44 -35.48 6.55
CA ASP A 156 -5.04 -36.88 6.56
C ASP A 156 -3.55 -37.04 6.20
N GLN A 157 -3.00 -36.13 5.38
CA GLN A 157 -1.58 -36.08 5.03
C GLN A 157 -0.68 -35.99 6.27
N GLU A 158 -0.98 -35.13 7.25
CA GLU A 158 -0.22 -35.04 8.50
C GLU A 158 -0.57 -36.16 9.48
N LEU A 159 -1.83 -36.58 9.54
CA LEU A 159 -2.28 -37.60 10.47
C LEU A 159 -1.65 -38.97 10.16
N GLU A 160 -1.48 -39.30 8.87
CA GLU A 160 -0.78 -40.53 8.44
C GLU A 160 0.70 -40.53 8.86
N LEU A 161 1.35 -39.35 8.83
CA LEU A 161 2.75 -39.17 9.23
C LEU A 161 2.99 -39.35 10.73
N CYS A 162 1.94 -39.36 11.57
CA CYS A 162 2.09 -39.64 12.99
C CYS A 162 2.73 -41.00 13.26
N THR A 163 2.59 -41.95 12.33
CA THR A 163 3.20 -43.29 12.45
C THR A 163 4.63 -43.36 11.91
N ALA A 164 5.11 -42.31 11.24
CA ALA A 164 6.45 -42.29 10.66
C ALA A 164 7.54 -42.25 11.75
N PRO A 165 8.63 -43.02 11.58
CA PRO A 165 9.72 -43.03 12.56
C PRO A 165 10.44 -41.68 12.65
N ASN A 166 10.56 -40.96 11.52
CA ASN A 166 11.16 -39.64 11.43
C ASN A 166 10.15 -38.69 10.77
N TRP A 167 9.47 -37.87 11.57
CA TRP A 167 8.48 -36.91 11.08
C TRP A 167 9.10 -35.92 10.10
N TRP A 168 10.20 -35.29 10.47
CA TRP A 168 10.88 -34.27 9.67
C TRP A 168 11.20 -34.76 8.26
N GLN A 169 11.85 -35.92 8.15
CA GLN A 169 12.20 -36.48 6.84
C GLN A 169 10.97 -36.95 6.07
N ALA A 170 10.02 -37.63 6.72
CA ALA A 170 8.82 -38.10 6.05
C ALA A 170 7.95 -36.95 5.53
N ALA A 171 7.92 -35.83 6.26
CA ALA A 171 7.24 -34.61 5.83
C ALA A 171 7.90 -34.01 4.58
N ILE A 172 9.23 -33.86 4.57
CA ILE A 172 9.98 -33.38 3.40
C ILE A 172 9.80 -34.31 2.20
N ASP A 173 9.90 -35.62 2.40
CA ASP A 173 9.73 -36.63 1.34
C ASP A 173 8.32 -36.60 0.71
N THR A 174 7.34 -36.06 1.43
CA THR A 174 5.94 -35.93 1.00
C THR A 174 5.66 -34.60 0.29
N MET A 175 6.58 -33.63 0.32
CA MET A 175 6.42 -32.35 -0.39
C MET A 175 6.33 -32.57 -1.91
N PRO A 176 5.49 -31.80 -2.62
CA PRO A 176 5.42 -31.93 -4.07
C PRO A 176 6.65 -31.32 -4.74
N ALA A 177 6.91 -31.72 -5.98
CA ALA A 177 7.78 -30.95 -6.85
C ALA A 177 7.18 -29.54 -7.08
N ILE A 178 7.99 -28.50 -6.88
CA ILE A 178 7.62 -27.10 -7.07
C ILE A 178 7.25 -26.86 -8.54
N ASP A 179 6.03 -26.36 -8.78
CA ASP A 179 5.54 -25.94 -10.09
C ASP A 179 4.74 -24.62 -9.91
N PRO A 180 5.43 -23.47 -9.93
CA PRO A 180 4.79 -22.18 -9.66
C PRO A 180 3.72 -21.81 -10.70
N MET A 181 3.85 -22.33 -11.93
CA MET A 181 2.86 -22.10 -12.99
C MET A 181 1.57 -22.87 -12.73
N ALA A 182 1.66 -24.08 -12.19
CA ALA A 182 0.51 -24.86 -11.74
C ALA A 182 -0.02 -24.42 -10.37
N GLY A 183 0.64 -23.47 -9.69
CA GLY A 183 0.27 -23.03 -8.34
C GLY A 183 0.66 -24.05 -7.25
N VAL A 184 1.68 -24.87 -7.51
CA VAL A 184 2.16 -25.92 -6.60
C VAL A 184 3.46 -25.46 -5.95
N PHE A 185 3.46 -25.41 -4.63
CA PHE A 185 4.58 -24.96 -3.80
C PHE A 185 4.73 -25.89 -2.59
N GLU A 186 5.95 -26.06 -2.09
CA GLU A 186 6.24 -26.87 -0.89
C GLU A 186 5.49 -26.32 0.33
N GLU A 187 5.52 -25.01 0.56
CA GLU A 187 4.87 -24.37 1.72
C GLU A 187 3.34 -24.45 1.71
N THR A 188 2.75 -24.63 0.53
CA THR A 188 1.28 -24.64 0.38
C THR A 188 0.70 -26.05 0.40
N GLN A 189 1.40 -27.03 -0.17
CA GLN A 189 0.88 -28.41 -0.29
C GLN A 189 1.60 -29.41 0.62
N GLY A 190 2.79 -29.06 1.09
CA GLY A 190 3.63 -29.90 1.91
C GLY A 190 3.13 -29.97 3.35
N PRO A 191 3.39 -31.09 4.03
CA PRO A 191 3.11 -31.22 5.46
C PRO A 191 4.05 -30.36 6.30
N ALA A 192 3.59 -29.96 7.48
CA ALA A 192 4.33 -29.10 8.41
C ALA A 192 5.50 -29.86 9.09
N PHE A 193 6.62 -30.01 8.38
CA PHE A 193 7.85 -30.63 8.90
C PHE A 193 8.35 -29.99 10.20
N TRP A 194 8.12 -28.67 10.34
CA TRP A 194 8.58 -27.83 11.44
C TRP A 194 7.85 -28.07 12.78
N LEU A 195 6.80 -28.90 12.81
CA LEU A 195 6.17 -29.35 14.05
C LEU A 195 7.08 -30.25 14.90
N ASP A 196 8.11 -30.87 14.30
CA ASP A 196 9.17 -31.56 15.03
C ASP A 196 10.17 -30.53 15.59
N PHE A 197 9.81 -29.88 16.70
CA PHE A 197 10.63 -28.82 17.31
C PHE A 197 12.06 -29.26 17.66
N PRO A 198 12.31 -30.49 18.18
CA PRO A 198 13.68 -30.97 18.37
C PRO A 198 14.46 -31.11 17.05
N ALA A 199 13.84 -31.57 15.97
CA ALA A 199 14.49 -31.59 14.66
C ALA A 199 14.73 -30.18 14.11
N LEU A 200 13.80 -29.24 14.32
CA LEU A 200 13.96 -27.83 13.99
C LEU A 200 15.17 -27.24 14.73
N GLN A 201 15.25 -27.43 16.06
CA GLN A 201 16.39 -26.98 16.87
C GLN A 201 17.70 -27.56 16.35
N ARG A 202 17.80 -28.89 16.18
CA ARG A 202 19.02 -29.52 15.67
C ARG A 202 19.43 -28.95 14.31
N THR A 203 18.48 -28.75 13.40
CA THR A 203 18.77 -28.26 12.04
C THR A 203 19.34 -26.85 12.05
N TRP A 204 18.76 -25.96 12.87
CA TRP A 204 19.24 -24.57 12.99
C TRP A 204 20.55 -24.47 13.79
N GLU A 205 20.67 -25.19 14.91
CA GLU A 205 21.87 -25.18 15.76
C GLU A 205 23.09 -25.85 15.10
N ASN A 206 22.88 -26.78 14.15
CA ASN A 206 23.98 -27.30 13.34
C ASN A 206 24.71 -26.21 12.53
N VAL A 207 24.03 -25.08 12.26
CA VAL A 207 24.60 -23.94 11.51
C VAL A 207 24.91 -22.76 12.42
N PHE A 208 23.98 -22.37 13.29
CA PHE A 208 24.13 -21.20 14.19
C PHE A 208 24.87 -21.52 15.50
N GLY A 209 25.16 -22.79 15.76
CA GLY A 209 25.83 -23.27 16.98
C GLY A 209 24.84 -23.81 18.02
N THR A 210 25.31 -24.75 18.83
CA THR A 210 24.54 -25.34 19.94
C THR A 210 24.13 -24.27 20.96
N GLY A 211 22.85 -24.27 21.36
CA GLY A 211 22.28 -23.29 22.29
C GLY A 211 21.93 -21.95 21.65
N SER A 212 22.04 -21.81 20.32
CA SER A 212 21.71 -20.56 19.62
C SER A 212 20.21 -20.35 19.43
N LEU A 213 19.41 -21.42 19.45
CA LEU A 213 17.97 -21.35 19.27
C LEU A 213 17.25 -21.35 20.61
N ARG A 214 16.28 -20.44 20.77
CA ARG A 214 15.41 -20.32 21.94
C ARG A 214 13.96 -20.47 21.52
N PHE A 215 13.26 -21.38 22.20
CA PHE A 215 11.82 -21.48 22.10
C PHE A 215 11.12 -20.72 23.24
N LEU A 216 10.01 -20.07 22.90
CA LEU A 216 9.10 -19.43 23.85
C LEU A 216 7.66 -19.89 23.60
N ARG A 217 6.84 -19.93 24.65
CA ARG A 217 5.41 -20.25 24.47
C ARG A 217 4.69 -19.11 23.77
N TYR A 218 3.91 -19.45 22.75
CA TYR A 218 2.85 -18.60 22.23
C TYR A 218 1.60 -18.75 23.09
N ASP A 219 1.10 -17.63 23.57
CA ASP A 219 -0.17 -17.53 24.29
C ASP A 219 -1.04 -16.52 23.54
N GLN A 220 -2.13 -17.03 22.96
CA GLN A 220 -3.03 -16.23 22.13
C GLN A 220 -3.70 -15.09 22.93
N ASP A 221 -4.06 -15.32 24.18
CA ASP A 221 -4.72 -14.33 25.02
C ASP A 221 -3.73 -13.24 25.43
N LEU A 222 -2.50 -13.62 25.80
CA LEU A 222 -1.42 -12.66 26.09
C LEU A 222 -1.04 -11.84 24.86
N PHE A 223 -0.94 -12.46 23.69
CA PHE A 223 -0.62 -11.74 22.45
C PHE A 223 -1.75 -10.82 22.00
N GLY A 224 -3.01 -11.17 22.29
CA GLY A 224 -4.18 -10.33 22.05
C GLY A 224 -4.30 -9.13 23.01
N SER A 225 -3.72 -9.22 24.21
CA SER A 225 -3.82 -8.19 25.25
C SER A 225 -2.85 -7.01 25.07
N ARG A 226 -2.90 -6.06 26.00
CA ARG A 226 -1.96 -4.92 26.06
C ARG A 226 -0.59 -5.33 26.55
N GLU A 227 -0.52 -6.45 27.26
CA GLU A 227 0.63 -7.07 27.90
C GLU A 227 1.46 -7.92 26.92
N ALA A 228 1.05 -8.03 25.65
CA ALA A 228 1.83 -8.66 24.58
C ALA A 228 3.28 -8.13 24.47
N VAL A 229 3.51 -6.88 24.87
CA VAL A 229 4.84 -6.26 24.99
C VAL A 229 5.77 -7.02 25.95
N ASP A 230 5.24 -7.69 26.96
CA ASP A 230 6.03 -8.41 27.97
C ASP A 230 6.60 -9.71 27.38
N ALA A 231 5.82 -10.40 26.54
CA ALA A 231 6.31 -11.53 25.77
C ALA A 231 7.45 -11.12 24.81
N ILE A 232 7.31 -9.96 24.17
CA ILE A 232 8.29 -9.43 23.21
C ILE A 232 9.57 -8.96 23.92
N THR A 233 9.44 -8.21 25.00
CA THR A 233 10.62 -7.74 25.76
C THR A 233 11.40 -8.91 26.35
N ARG A 234 10.72 -9.97 26.81
CA ARG A 234 11.35 -11.21 27.25
C ARG A 234 12.06 -11.94 26.10
N ALA A 235 11.40 -12.09 24.95
CA ALA A 235 11.95 -12.80 23.80
C ALA A 235 13.24 -12.18 23.26
N PHE A 236 13.33 -10.85 23.26
CA PHE A 236 14.46 -10.10 22.69
C PHE A 236 15.35 -9.45 23.76
N GLU A 237 15.21 -9.85 25.02
CA GLU A 237 16.00 -9.37 26.16
C GLU A 237 16.06 -7.83 26.25
N ILE A 238 14.92 -7.17 26.02
CA ILE A 238 14.82 -5.71 26.05
C ILE A 238 14.77 -5.26 27.52
N PRO A 239 15.78 -4.55 28.04
CA PRO A 239 15.92 -4.32 29.49
C PRO A 239 15.07 -3.15 30.01
N PHE A 240 14.23 -2.56 29.16
CA PHE A 240 13.43 -1.38 29.48
C PHE A 240 12.00 -1.54 29.01
N ASN A 241 11.10 -0.80 29.66
CA ASN A 241 9.69 -0.77 29.33
C ASN A 241 9.46 -0.04 27.98
N ILE A 242 8.71 -0.68 27.07
CA ILE A 242 8.36 -0.14 25.75
C ILE A 242 6.89 0.35 25.67
N GLY A 243 6.32 0.69 26.81
CA GLY A 243 4.90 1.03 26.98
C GLY A 243 4.01 -0.20 26.77
N ARG A 244 2.71 0.03 26.58
CA ARG A 244 1.71 -1.02 26.27
C ARG A 244 1.46 -1.14 24.76
N ALA A 245 0.99 -2.31 24.32
CA ALA A 245 0.43 -2.49 22.98
C ALA A 245 -1.07 -2.13 22.97
N GLU A 246 -1.61 -1.80 21.81
CA GLU A 246 -3.07 -1.74 21.60
C GLU A 246 -3.64 -3.16 21.62
N GLU A 247 -4.78 -3.38 22.28
CA GLU A 247 -5.48 -4.68 22.21
C GLU A 247 -5.79 -5.05 20.76
N ALA A 248 -5.61 -6.33 20.44
CA ALA A 248 -5.98 -6.89 19.15
C ALA A 248 -7.01 -7.99 19.37
N THR A 249 -8.11 -7.93 18.60
CA THR A 249 -9.03 -9.06 18.54
C THR A 249 -8.33 -10.20 17.80
N PRO A 250 -8.28 -11.42 18.37
CA PRO A 250 -7.70 -12.56 17.68
C PRO A 250 -8.37 -12.78 16.33
N GLU A 251 -7.60 -13.14 15.30
CA GLU A 251 -8.18 -13.53 14.02
C GLU A 251 -9.06 -14.76 14.21
N VAL A 252 -10.30 -14.68 13.73
CA VAL A 252 -11.24 -15.80 13.78
C VAL A 252 -10.84 -16.78 12.67
N PRO A 253 -10.46 -18.03 13.01
CA PRO A 253 -10.10 -19.02 12.00
C PRO A 253 -11.26 -19.27 11.04
N PRO A 254 -11.01 -19.60 9.76
CA PRO A 254 -12.07 -19.95 8.83
C PRO A 254 -12.95 -21.07 9.39
N SER A 255 -14.23 -21.03 9.02
CA SER A 255 -15.17 -22.03 9.49
C SER A 255 -14.84 -23.43 8.93
N ALA A 256 -15.20 -24.50 9.64
CA ALA A 256 -14.89 -25.87 9.21
C ALA A 256 -15.43 -26.19 7.80
N ALA A 257 -16.66 -25.77 7.51
CA ALA A 257 -17.26 -25.92 6.19
C ALA A 257 -16.57 -25.04 5.12
N SER A 258 -16.11 -23.84 5.49
CA SER A 258 -15.35 -22.97 4.58
C SER A 258 -13.98 -23.55 4.22
N LEU A 259 -13.30 -24.20 5.17
CA LEU A 259 -12.05 -24.94 4.91
C LEU A 259 -12.29 -26.09 3.94
N ALA A 260 -13.32 -26.90 4.17
CA ALA A 260 -13.68 -28.00 3.27
C ALA A 260 -13.98 -27.50 1.85
N ARG A 261 -14.76 -26.41 1.71
CA ARG A 261 -15.02 -25.77 0.40
C ARG A 261 -13.75 -25.29 -0.27
N GLY A 262 -12.91 -24.58 0.47
CA GLY A 262 -11.66 -24.00 -0.01
C GLY A 262 -10.72 -25.08 -0.55
N ARG A 263 -10.51 -26.16 0.23
CA ARG A 263 -9.67 -27.30 -0.17
C ARG A 263 -10.22 -28.01 -1.40
N GLN A 264 -11.52 -28.37 -1.41
CA GLN A 264 -12.15 -29.04 -2.55
C GLN A 264 -12.11 -28.18 -3.82
N PHE A 265 -12.24 -26.86 -3.68
CA PHE A 265 -12.08 -25.92 -4.77
C PHE A 265 -10.64 -25.88 -5.29
N ASN A 266 -9.65 -25.77 -4.40
CA ASN A 266 -8.23 -25.81 -4.75
C ASN A 266 -7.86 -27.09 -5.49
N GLU A 267 -8.35 -28.23 -5.02
CA GLU A 267 -8.13 -29.53 -5.67
C GLU A 267 -8.60 -29.52 -7.13
N MET A 268 -9.82 -29.04 -7.37
CA MET A 268 -10.37 -28.91 -8.73
C MET A 268 -9.59 -27.87 -9.54
N LEU A 269 -9.22 -26.75 -8.93
CA LEU A 269 -8.50 -25.66 -9.58
C LEU A 269 -7.09 -26.10 -10.02
N LEU A 270 -6.30 -26.71 -9.15
CA LEU A 270 -4.95 -27.21 -9.47
C LEU A 270 -5.00 -28.24 -10.60
N ARG A 271 -5.96 -29.18 -10.57
CA ARG A 271 -6.21 -30.12 -11.67
C ARG A 271 -6.49 -29.38 -12.99
N PHE A 272 -7.31 -28.33 -12.93
CA PHE A 272 -7.62 -27.51 -14.10
C PHE A 272 -6.41 -26.73 -14.62
N LEU A 273 -5.61 -26.12 -13.75
CA LEU A 273 -4.39 -25.38 -14.14
C LEU A 273 -3.40 -26.31 -14.84
N LYS A 274 -3.15 -27.48 -14.26
CA LYS A 274 -2.27 -28.51 -14.82
C LYS A 274 -2.73 -29.00 -16.19
N LEU A 275 -4.02 -29.31 -16.36
CA LEU A 275 -4.55 -29.87 -17.61
C LEU A 275 -4.67 -28.85 -18.74
N LYS A 276 -4.90 -27.57 -18.42
CA LYS A 276 -5.26 -26.54 -19.41
C LYS A 276 -4.17 -25.48 -19.61
N ASN A 277 -3.00 -25.67 -19.00
CA ASN A 277 -1.88 -24.74 -19.02
C ASN A 277 -2.34 -23.31 -18.70
N LYS A 278 -3.04 -23.17 -17.58
CA LYS A 278 -3.64 -21.91 -17.12
C LYS A 278 -2.87 -21.36 -15.94
N HIS A 279 -2.93 -20.05 -15.77
CA HIS A 279 -2.30 -19.34 -14.67
C HIS A 279 -3.34 -18.53 -13.89
N VAL A 280 -3.26 -18.59 -12.57
CA VAL A 280 -4.08 -17.80 -11.65
C VAL A 280 -3.17 -16.97 -10.75
N PRO A 281 -3.16 -15.63 -10.89
CA PRO A 281 -2.44 -14.76 -9.99
C PRO A 281 -2.98 -14.86 -8.55
N ARG A 282 -2.12 -14.74 -7.54
CA ARG A 282 -2.48 -14.85 -6.12
C ARG A 282 -3.67 -13.98 -5.69
N GLN A 283 -3.76 -12.74 -6.20
CA GLN A 283 -4.90 -11.87 -5.88
C GLN A 283 -6.24 -12.43 -6.38
N LEU A 284 -6.25 -13.06 -7.55
CA LEU A 284 -7.44 -13.74 -8.06
C LEU A 284 -7.73 -14.98 -7.22
N TRP A 285 -6.71 -15.77 -6.89
CA TRP A 285 -6.86 -16.95 -6.03
C TRP A 285 -7.52 -16.62 -4.69
N ARG A 286 -6.97 -15.67 -3.94
CA ARG A 286 -7.53 -15.20 -2.66
C ARG A 286 -8.94 -14.65 -2.80
N GLY A 287 -9.24 -13.94 -3.90
CA GLY A 287 -10.59 -13.47 -4.19
C GLY A 287 -11.58 -14.62 -4.37
N LEU A 288 -11.18 -15.67 -5.08
CA LEU A 288 -12.00 -16.88 -5.24
C LEU A 288 -12.19 -17.60 -3.91
N GLN A 289 -11.15 -17.72 -3.08
CA GLN A 289 -11.26 -18.31 -1.73
C GLN A 289 -12.19 -17.53 -0.80
N ALA A 290 -12.16 -16.19 -0.85
CA ALA A 290 -13.06 -15.35 -0.08
C ALA A 290 -14.53 -15.55 -0.48
N GLU A 291 -14.81 -15.82 -1.76
CA GLU A 291 -16.16 -16.10 -2.27
C GLU A 291 -16.72 -17.47 -1.78
N LEU A 292 -15.87 -18.35 -1.25
CA LEU A 292 -16.27 -19.67 -0.74
C LEU A 292 -16.67 -19.66 0.75
N GLN A 293 -16.35 -18.59 1.48
CA GLN A 293 -16.56 -18.50 2.92
C GLN A 293 -18.05 -18.49 3.29
N ILE A 294 -18.40 -19.24 4.34
CA ILE A 294 -19.73 -19.29 4.93
C ILE A 294 -19.65 -19.26 6.45
N ASN A 295 -20.73 -18.80 7.08
CA ASN A 295 -20.84 -18.79 8.53
C ASN A 295 -21.11 -20.22 9.02
N SER A 296 -20.15 -20.80 9.72
CA SER A 296 -20.29 -22.00 10.56
C SER A 296 -19.24 -21.94 11.69
N PRO A 297 -19.29 -22.84 12.69
CA PRO A 297 -18.21 -22.92 13.68
C PRO A 297 -16.85 -23.25 13.05
N SER A 298 -15.77 -22.72 13.63
CA SER A 298 -14.40 -23.12 13.32
C SER A 298 -14.15 -24.56 13.81
N PRO A 299 -13.27 -25.33 13.16
CA PRO A 299 -12.93 -26.68 13.61
C PRO A 299 -12.26 -26.64 14.98
N ASP A 300 -12.55 -27.64 15.82
CA ASP A 300 -11.92 -27.81 17.12
C ASP A 300 -10.50 -28.40 16.92
N PRO A 301 -9.42 -27.69 17.33
CA PRO A 301 -8.06 -28.21 17.22
C PRO A 301 -7.83 -29.55 17.93
N THR A 302 -8.61 -29.88 18.97
CA THR A 302 -8.45 -31.14 19.72
C THR A 302 -8.75 -32.40 18.88
N MET A 303 -9.42 -32.24 17.73
CA MET A 303 -9.60 -33.31 16.74
C MET A 303 -8.27 -33.77 16.11
N LEU A 304 -7.23 -32.92 16.17
CA LEU A 304 -5.87 -33.22 15.72
C LEU A 304 -4.97 -33.71 16.87
N GLY A 305 -5.53 -34.14 18.00
CA GLY A 305 -4.77 -34.56 19.18
C GLY A 305 -3.79 -35.73 18.96
N ALA A 306 -3.90 -36.45 17.83
CA ALA A 306 -2.88 -37.43 17.40
C ALA A 306 -1.51 -36.76 17.15
N LEU A 307 -1.49 -35.54 16.61
CA LEU A 307 -0.26 -34.76 16.41
C LEU A 307 0.39 -34.39 17.75
N SER A 308 -0.42 -33.92 18.68
CA SER A 308 0.06 -33.58 20.01
C SER A 308 0.63 -34.79 20.73
N LYS A 309 -0.08 -35.92 20.70
CA LYS A 309 0.40 -37.20 21.24
C LYS A 309 1.70 -37.66 20.57
N ARG A 310 1.87 -37.41 19.26
CA ARG A 310 3.08 -37.78 18.53
C ARG A 310 4.33 -37.06 19.05
N PHE A 311 4.18 -35.82 19.50
CA PHE A 311 5.29 -34.99 19.96
C PHE A 311 5.36 -34.85 21.49
N GLU A 312 4.39 -35.36 22.24
CA GLU A 312 4.28 -35.22 23.70
C GLU A 312 5.59 -35.49 24.45
N ALA A 313 6.23 -36.65 24.21
CA ALA A 313 7.47 -37.02 24.87
C ALA A 313 8.65 -36.11 24.47
N ALA A 314 8.69 -35.71 23.19
CA ALA A 314 9.77 -34.90 22.64
C ALA A 314 9.67 -33.43 23.09
N ASN A 315 8.45 -32.89 23.14
CA ASN A 315 8.15 -31.55 23.63
C ASN A 315 8.34 -31.46 25.15
N SER A 316 7.95 -32.49 25.90
CA SER A 316 8.24 -32.57 27.34
C SER A 316 9.73 -32.52 27.63
N ALA A 317 10.56 -33.18 26.81
CA ALA A 317 12.01 -33.11 26.94
C ALA A 317 12.55 -31.71 26.61
N LEU A 318 12.03 -31.08 25.54
CA LEU A 318 12.41 -29.74 25.12
C LEU A 318 12.18 -28.68 26.22
N MET A 319 11.12 -28.83 27.01
CA MET A 319 10.80 -27.92 28.12
C MET A 319 11.85 -27.94 29.24
N LEU A 320 12.59 -29.04 29.40
CA LEU A 320 13.71 -29.10 30.35
C LEU A 320 14.90 -28.24 29.88
N ASP A 321 15.08 -28.11 28.57
CA ASP A 321 16.18 -27.37 27.96
C ASP A 321 15.84 -25.87 27.77
N HIS A 322 14.55 -25.52 27.68
CA HIS A 322 14.08 -24.15 27.46
C HIS A 322 13.21 -23.66 28.62
N GLN A 323 13.84 -22.97 29.58
CA GLN A 323 13.17 -22.44 30.78
C GLN A 323 12.03 -21.44 30.50
N MET A 324 11.89 -20.94 29.27
CA MET A 324 10.82 -20.02 28.86
C MET A 324 9.61 -20.72 28.21
N LEU A 325 9.64 -22.06 28.14
CA LEU A 325 8.48 -22.89 27.84
C LEU A 325 7.88 -23.37 29.17
N ASP A 326 6.58 -23.13 29.39
CA ASP A 326 5.85 -23.57 30.59
C ASP A 326 4.87 -24.72 30.26
N GLU A 327 4.09 -25.17 31.27
CA GLU A 327 3.48 -26.51 31.34
C GLU A 327 2.33 -26.84 30.34
N ASP A 328 1.69 -25.87 29.66
CA ASP A 328 0.48 -26.15 28.81
C ASP A 328 0.72 -26.33 27.29
N ILE A 329 1.94 -26.66 26.87
CA ILE A 329 2.18 -27.13 25.47
C ILE A 329 1.59 -28.55 25.28
N VAL A 330 1.15 -29.19 26.37
CA VAL A 330 0.42 -30.46 26.40
C VAL A 330 -1.08 -30.20 26.30
N PRO A 331 -1.80 -30.64 25.25
CA PRO A 331 -3.22 -30.38 25.13
C PRO A 331 -4.09 -31.35 25.96
N ASN A 332 -5.28 -30.85 26.27
CA ASN A 332 -6.40 -31.64 26.77
C ASN A 332 -6.74 -32.75 25.75
N GLY A 333 -7.03 -33.96 26.27
CA GLY A 333 -7.21 -35.19 25.48
C GLY A 333 -8.24 -35.09 24.33
N PRO A 334 -8.20 -36.05 23.38
CA PRO A 334 -8.83 -35.89 22.07
C PRO A 334 -10.36 -35.81 22.13
N ALA A 335 -10.93 -34.80 21.46
CA ALA A 335 -12.35 -34.75 21.14
C ALA A 335 -12.59 -35.33 19.74
N GLN A 336 -12.76 -36.65 19.64
CA GLN A 336 -13.04 -37.39 18.40
C GLN A 336 -11.93 -37.34 17.30
N PRO A 337 -11.81 -38.38 16.44
CA PRO A 337 -10.90 -38.34 15.29
C PRO A 337 -11.28 -37.22 14.31
N TRP A 338 -10.28 -36.62 13.66
CA TRP A 338 -10.49 -35.68 12.56
C TRP A 338 -11.38 -36.27 11.47
N VAL A 339 -12.39 -35.50 11.08
CA VAL A 339 -13.21 -35.75 9.90
C VAL A 339 -13.42 -34.40 9.21
N GLU A 340 -13.10 -34.31 7.92
CA GLU A 340 -13.39 -33.09 7.15
C GLU A 340 -14.90 -32.80 7.18
N ALA A 341 -15.26 -31.57 7.52
CA ALA A 341 -16.66 -31.17 7.64
C ALA A 341 -17.42 -31.21 6.30
N ASP A 342 -18.74 -31.41 6.35
CA ASP A 342 -19.60 -31.22 5.18
C ASP A 342 -19.44 -29.76 4.70
N PRO A 343 -19.18 -29.52 3.39
CA PRO A 343 -19.05 -28.17 2.86
C PRO A 343 -20.38 -27.40 2.87
N ASP A 344 -21.50 -28.00 3.28
CA ASP A 344 -22.83 -27.42 3.43
C ASP A 344 -23.46 -26.90 2.13
N ARG A 345 -24.78 -26.68 2.17
CA ARG A 345 -25.57 -26.04 1.09
C ARG A 345 -25.39 -26.68 -0.29
N GLY A 346 -25.13 -27.99 -0.35
CA GLY A 346 -24.96 -28.73 -1.60
C GLY A 346 -23.78 -28.25 -2.46
N PHE A 347 -22.72 -27.73 -1.81
CA PHE A 347 -21.53 -27.19 -2.48
C PHE A 347 -20.93 -28.15 -3.51
N ARG A 348 -20.53 -27.59 -4.67
CA ARG A 348 -19.83 -28.32 -5.74
C ARG A 348 -18.71 -27.47 -6.30
N ALA A 349 -17.47 -27.82 -6.00
CA ALA A 349 -16.27 -27.12 -6.48
C ALA A 349 -16.29 -26.83 -8.00
N SER A 350 -16.79 -27.77 -8.81
CA SER A 350 -16.90 -27.63 -10.26
C SER A 350 -17.80 -26.46 -10.71
N GLN A 351 -18.90 -26.18 -10.02
CA GLN A 351 -19.81 -25.08 -10.37
C GLN A 351 -19.16 -23.72 -10.11
N TYR A 352 -18.45 -23.60 -8.99
CA TYR A 352 -17.69 -22.39 -8.64
C TYR A 352 -16.49 -22.20 -9.56
N LEU A 353 -15.82 -23.28 -9.96
CA LEU A 353 -14.72 -23.18 -10.93
C LEU A 353 -15.24 -22.72 -12.30
N LEU A 354 -16.39 -23.23 -12.74
CA LEU A 354 -17.03 -22.80 -13.99
C LEU A 354 -17.43 -21.31 -13.94
N SER A 355 -17.94 -20.82 -12.82
CA SER A 355 -18.26 -19.38 -12.68
C SER A 355 -16.99 -18.51 -12.68
N ALA A 356 -15.88 -19.03 -12.15
CA ALA A 356 -14.57 -18.36 -12.15
C ALA A 356 -13.84 -18.42 -13.51
N LEU A 357 -14.28 -19.29 -14.44
CA LEU A 357 -13.52 -19.65 -15.63
C LEU A 357 -13.13 -18.45 -16.50
N PHE A 358 -14.05 -17.50 -16.72
CA PHE A 358 -13.78 -16.28 -17.48
C PHE A 358 -12.65 -15.45 -16.84
N ARG A 359 -12.63 -15.31 -15.51
CA ARG A 359 -11.60 -14.56 -14.78
C ARG A 359 -10.24 -15.26 -14.89
N ILE A 360 -10.22 -16.58 -14.80
CA ILE A 360 -9.01 -17.40 -14.95
C ILE A 360 -8.46 -17.32 -16.38
N GLN A 361 -9.32 -17.43 -17.39
CA GLN A 361 -8.92 -17.30 -18.80
C GLN A 361 -8.35 -15.92 -19.10
N LYS A 362 -9.01 -14.87 -18.60
CA LYS A 362 -8.52 -13.50 -18.72
C LYS A 362 -7.15 -13.33 -18.07
N ALA A 363 -7.00 -13.79 -16.82
CA ALA A 363 -5.73 -13.68 -16.11
C ALA A 363 -4.59 -14.48 -16.79
N THR A 364 -4.91 -15.65 -17.34
CA THR A 364 -3.95 -16.44 -18.12
C THR A 364 -3.48 -15.67 -19.36
N LYS A 365 -4.39 -15.04 -20.09
CA LYS A 365 -4.05 -14.23 -21.27
C LYS A 365 -3.20 -13.01 -20.92
N GLU A 366 -3.51 -12.34 -19.80
CA GLU A 366 -2.85 -11.09 -19.41
C GLU A 366 -1.47 -11.31 -18.77
N LYS A 367 -1.27 -12.39 -18.03
CA LYS A 367 -0.06 -12.58 -17.20
C LYS A 367 0.63 -13.94 -17.36
N GLY A 368 -0.05 -14.93 -17.94
CA GLY A 368 0.46 -16.30 -18.00
C GLY A 368 1.59 -16.51 -19.02
N GLU A 369 1.64 -15.71 -20.08
CA GLU A 369 2.73 -15.76 -21.06
C GLU A 369 4.00 -15.09 -20.51
N GLU A 370 3.86 -13.91 -19.90
CA GLU A 370 4.97 -13.19 -19.26
C GLU A 370 5.64 -14.03 -18.15
N ARG A 371 4.85 -14.63 -17.25
CA ARG A 371 5.38 -15.48 -16.17
C ARG A 371 6.06 -16.74 -16.69
N ARG A 372 5.59 -17.32 -17.79
CA ARG A 372 6.24 -18.48 -18.41
C ARG A 372 7.58 -18.09 -19.03
N ALA A 373 7.65 -16.96 -19.72
CA ALA A 373 8.90 -16.44 -20.28
C ALA A 373 9.96 -16.25 -19.19
N GLU A 374 9.60 -15.56 -18.08
CA GLU A 374 10.48 -15.33 -16.93
C GLU A 374 11.05 -16.63 -16.33
N LEU A 375 10.24 -17.69 -16.27
CA LEU A 375 10.66 -18.99 -15.74
C LEU A 375 11.50 -19.78 -16.76
N SER A 376 11.16 -19.70 -18.06
CA SER A 376 11.83 -20.46 -19.12
C SER A 376 13.22 -19.94 -19.49
N GLU A 377 13.50 -18.64 -19.34
CA GLU A 377 14.81 -18.06 -19.65
C GLU A 377 15.87 -18.34 -18.57
N HIS A 378 15.45 -18.70 -17.34
CA HIS A 378 16.35 -18.69 -16.17
C HIS A 378 16.35 -19.96 -15.29
N LEU A 379 15.51 -20.97 -15.59
CA LEU A 379 15.50 -22.26 -14.86
C LEU A 379 16.31 -23.38 -15.56
N ILE A 380 16.92 -23.14 -16.73
CA ILE A 380 17.67 -24.17 -17.45
C ILE A 380 19.18 -24.02 -17.22
N ALA A 381 19.65 -24.57 -16.10
CA ALA A 381 20.97 -25.22 -16.04
C ALA A 381 20.87 -26.40 -15.05
N PRO A 382 20.72 -27.65 -15.54
CA PRO A 382 20.69 -28.81 -14.65
C PRO A 382 22.09 -29.04 -14.07
N VAL A 383 22.20 -29.01 -12.74
CA VAL A 383 23.40 -29.40 -12.01
C VAL A 383 23.61 -30.91 -12.18
N VAL A 384 24.58 -31.28 -13.02
CA VAL A 384 25.09 -32.65 -13.12
C VAL A 384 26.02 -32.90 -11.94
N LYS A 385 25.71 -33.91 -11.13
CA LYS A 385 26.63 -34.50 -10.13
C LYS A 385 27.83 -35.14 -10.85
N SER A 386 29.06 -34.66 -10.63
CA SER A 386 30.26 -35.51 -10.45
C SER A 386 31.51 -34.66 -10.10
N ALA A 387 32.54 -35.35 -9.62
CA ALA A 387 33.64 -34.86 -8.79
C ALA A 387 34.87 -34.32 -9.54
N SER A 388 35.70 -33.59 -8.77
CA SER A 388 37.17 -33.44 -8.85
C SER A 388 37.84 -32.75 -10.06
N SER A 389 38.51 -31.63 -9.74
CA SER A 389 39.82 -31.15 -10.25
C SER A 389 39.86 -30.50 -11.67
N PRO A 390 40.93 -29.76 -12.04
CA PRO A 390 40.97 -28.29 -11.97
C PRO A 390 41.05 -27.63 -13.36
N LEU A 391 40.92 -26.30 -13.37
CA LEU A 391 41.07 -25.37 -14.50
C LEU A 391 42.08 -25.82 -15.59
N PRO A 392 41.71 -25.72 -16.89
CA PRO A 392 42.68 -25.59 -17.96
C PRO A 392 42.60 -24.27 -18.72
N GLN A 393 43.81 -23.86 -19.11
CA GLN A 393 44.23 -22.69 -19.87
C GLN A 393 43.61 -22.63 -21.28
N HIS A 394 43.31 -21.41 -21.73
CA HIS A 394 42.99 -21.12 -23.13
C HIS A 394 44.27 -21.07 -23.97
N THR A 395 44.42 -22.01 -24.90
CA THR A 395 45.25 -21.87 -26.10
C THR A 395 44.39 -21.43 -27.26
N ALA A 396 44.87 -20.41 -27.97
CA ALA A 396 44.28 -19.88 -29.19
C ALA A 396 44.49 -20.86 -30.35
N GLU A 397 43.44 -21.07 -31.16
CA GLU A 397 43.62 -21.52 -32.54
C GLU A 397 42.49 -20.98 -33.43
N THR A 398 42.94 -20.40 -34.54
CA THR A 398 42.19 -19.68 -35.57
C THR A 398 41.62 -20.62 -36.62
N VAL A 399 40.36 -20.44 -37.00
CA VAL A 399 39.82 -20.95 -38.28
C VAL A 399 39.02 -19.84 -38.98
N ALA A 400 39.36 -19.62 -40.26
CA ALA A 400 38.84 -18.59 -41.16
C ALA A 400 37.43 -18.91 -41.71
N PRO A 401 36.72 -17.93 -42.31
CA PRO A 401 35.25 -17.91 -42.39
C PRO A 401 34.70 -18.43 -43.73
N THR A 402 33.44 -18.88 -43.70
CA THR A 402 32.61 -19.18 -44.89
C THR A 402 31.38 -18.25 -44.87
N PRO A 403 30.94 -17.67 -46.00
CA PRO A 403 30.12 -16.45 -46.02
C PRO A 403 28.64 -16.71 -45.70
N ILE A 404 28.10 -15.92 -44.78
CA ILE A 404 26.68 -15.87 -44.44
C ILE A 404 26.00 -14.82 -45.35
N LYS A 405 24.84 -15.20 -45.92
CA LYS A 405 23.91 -14.33 -46.64
C LYS A 405 23.58 -13.06 -45.83
N PRO A 406 23.28 -11.92 -46.48
CA PRO A 406 23.04 -10.67 -45.78
C PRO A 406 21.86 -10.80 -44.82
N ALA A 407 22.13 -10.56 -43.54
CA ALA A 407 21.10 -10.36 -42.54
C ALA A 407 20.26 -9.12 -42.94
N PRO A 408 18.93 -9.13 -42.72
CA PRO A 408 18.16 -7.90 -42.76
C PRO A 408 18.72 -6.92 -41.72
N ALA A 409 18.68 -5.64 -42.07
CA ALA A 409 19.24 -4.54 -41.29
C ALA A 409 18.85 -4.62 -39.79
N PRO A 410 19.75 -4.24 -38.87
CA PRO A 410 19.46 -4.28 -37.44
C PRO A 410 18.23 -3.42 -37.15
N VAL A 411 17.23 -4.03 -36.53
CA VAL A 411 16.13 -3.31 -35.90
C VAL A 411 16.76 -2.51 -34.77
N SER A 412 16.76 -1.18 -34.93
CA SER A 412 17.23 -0.19 -33.95
C SER A 412 16.63 -0.46 -32.56
N GLU A 413 17.49 -0.40 -31.53
CA GLU A 413 17.19 -0.70 -30.14
C GLU A 413 16.04 0.13 -29.51
N PRO A 414 15.34 -0.39 -28.47
CA PRO A 414 14.29 0.33 -27.74
C PRO A 414 14.76 1.58 -26.96
N PHE A 415 16.07 1.80 -26.82
CA PHE A 415 16.67 2.83 -25.96
C PHE A 415 16.65 4.27 -26.53
N GLU A 416 16.33 4.46 -27.82
CA GLU A 416 16.37 5.79 -28.44
C GLU A 416 15.10 6.65 -28.22
N ARG A 417 14.03 6.13 -27.59
CA ARG A 417 12.76 6.86 -27.43
C ARG A 417 12.47 7.38 -26.01
N LEU A 418 13.38 7.20 -25.07
CA LEU A 418 13.25 7.75 -23.72
C LEU A 418 13.80 9.18 -23.67
N THR A 419 13.16 10.06 -22.90
CA THR A 419 13.74 11.35 -22.53
C THR A 419 15.08 11.14 -21.83
N ALA A 420 16.01 12.10 -21.94
CA ALA A 420 17.33 12.00 -21.31
C ALA A 420 17.22 11.79 -19.79
N SER A 421 16.24 12.45 -19.17
CA SER A 421 15.94 12.31 -17.74
C SER A 421 15.35 10.94 -17.38
N ALA A 422 14.42 10.41 -18.19
CA ALA A 422 13.92 9.05 -18.00
C ALA A 422 15.04 8.01 -18.10
N ARG A 423 15.97 8.14 -19.05
CA ARG A 423 17.13 7.24 -19.15
C ARG A 423 18.02 7.27 -17.91
N ALA A 424 18.18 8.44 -17.29
CA ALA A 424 19.04 8.61 -16.12
C ALA A 424 18.38 8.16 -14.81
N SER A 425 17.06 8.26 -14.70
CA SER A 425 16.37 8.23 -13.40
C SER A 425 15.31 7.13 -13.27
N MET A 426 14.83 6.59 -14.40
CA MET A 426 13.74 5.61 -14.38
C MET A 426 14.26 4.24 -13.95
N PRO A 427 13.64 3.57 -12.96
CA PRO A 427 14.07 2.25 -12.53
C PRO A 427 13.88 1.24 -13.67
N PRO A 428 14.77 0.23 -13.81
CA PRO A 428 14.66 -0.77 -14.88
C PRO A 428 13.29 -1.45 -14.96
N GLN A 429 12.63 -1.62 -13.81
CA GLN A 429 11.29 -2.21 -13.66
C GLN A 429 10.16 -1.37 -14.31
N ALA A 430 10.39 -0.10 -14.61
CA ALA A 430 9.43 0.76 -15.30
C ALA A 430 9.49 0.61 -16.83
N LEU A 431 10.59 0.12 -17.41
CA LEU A 431 10.72 -0.06 -18.86
C LEU A 431 9.68 -1.05 -19.44
N PRO A 432 9.41 -2.21 -18.80
CA PRO A 432 8.33 -3.09 -19.24
C PRO A 432 6.95 -2.43 -19.14
N ASN A 433 6.71 -1.60 -18.11
CA ASN A 433 5.44 -0.87 -17.98
C ASN A 433 5.26 0.13 -19.11
N LEU A 434 6.33 0.83 -19.51
CA LEU A 434 6.31 1.80 -20.60
C LEU A 434 5.93 1.14 -21.93
N GLU A 435 6.55 0.01 -22.27
CA GLU A 435 6.24 -0.71 -23.52
C GLU A 435 4.81 -1.27 -23.53
N LYS A 436 4.34 -1.79 -22.39
CA LYS A 436 2.94 -2.23 -22.24
C LYS A 436 1.97 -1.07 -22.40
N LEU A 437 2.26 0.09 -21.80
CA LEU A 437 1.36 1.24 -21.85
C LEU A 437 1.16 1.75 -23.27
N LYS A 438 2.23 1.89 -24.05
CA LYS A 438 2.21 2.42 -25.44
C LYS A 438 1.19 1.72 -26.34
N THR A 439 0.94 0.43 -26.12
CA THR A 439 0.06 -0.39 -26.97
C THR A 439 -1.27 -0.74 -26.30
N SER A 440 -1.48 -0.33 -25.03
CA SER A 440 -2.65 -0.72 -24.25
C SER A 440 -3.79 0.30 -24.29
N SER A 441 -5.00 -0.16 -23.95
CA SER A 441 -6.15 0.71 -23.64
C SER A 441 -5.98 1.58 -22.38
N PHE A 442 -4.83 1.53 -21.73
CA PHE A 442 -4.49 2.33 -20.55
C PHE A 442 -3.49 3.45 -20.87
N ALA A 443 -3.11 3.62 -22.15
CA ALA A 443 -2.25 4.71 -22.59
C ALA A 443 -2.87 6.06 -22.22
N PRO A 444 -2.13 6.94 -21.50
CA PRO A 444 -2.60 8.28 -21.18
C PRO A 444 -2.87 9.12 -22.44
N HIS A 445 -3.97 9.88 -22.47
CA HIS A 445 -4.29 10.80 -23.58
C HIS A 445 -5.34 11.86 -23.21
N ASN A 446 -5.46 12.92 -24.01
CA ASN A 446 -6.45 13.99 -23.78
C ASN A 446 -7.73 13.93 -24.65
N ARG A 447 -7.97 12.81 -25.35
CA ARG A 447 -9.13 12.58 -26.23
C ARG A 447 -10.43 12.21 -25.49
N LEU A 448 -10.78 12.92 -24.42
CA LEU A 448 -12.00 12.71 -23.64
C LEU A 448 -12.76 14.02 -23.45
N GLY A 449 -14.08 13.94 -23.32
CA GLY A 449 -14.94 15.10 -23.11
C GLY A 449 -15.07 16.01 -24.33
N ALA A 450 -15.91 17.03 -24.21
CA ALA A 450 -16.23 17.98 -25.27
C ALA A 450 -15.60 19.37 -25.08
N VAL A 451 -15.06 19.65 -23.89
CA VAL A 451 -14.47 20.96 -23.57
C VAL A 451 -13.09 21.10 -24.21
N ASP A 452 -12.91 22.20 -24.96
CA ASP A 452 -11.61 22.68 -25.41
C ASP A 452 -10.87 23.31 -24.22
N GLU A 453 -9.73 22.72 -23.85
CA GLU A 453 -8.93 23.09 -22.68
C GLU A 453 -7.82 24.09 -23.04
N GLU A 454 -7.52 24.31 -24.32
CA GLU A 454 -6.38 25.12 -24.77
C GLU A 454 -6.79 26.53 -25.21
N GLN A 455 -8.04 26.70 -25.64
CA GLN A 455 -8.58 28.00 -26.01
C GLN A 455 -9.23 28.71 -24.82
N LEU A 456 -8.69 29.88 -24.45
CA LEU A 456 -9.31 30.73 -23.44
C LEU A 456 -10.58 31.38 -24.00
N ALA A 457 -11.74 30.90 -23.55
CA ALA A 457 -13.04 31.49 -23.85
C ALA A 457 -13.29 32.78 -23.06
N ALA A 458 -14.40 33.48 -23.36
CA ALA A 458 -14.78 34.69 -22.66
C ALA A 458 -14.85 34.49 -21.14
N ALA A 459 -14.37 35.49 -20.41
CA ALA A 459 -14.40 35.50 -18.95
C ALA A 459 -15.84 35.38 -18.42
N TYR A 460 -15.98 34.72 -17.27
CA TYR A 460 -17.25 34.64 -16.58
C TYR A 460 -17.62 35.98 -15.95
N THR A 461 -18.92 36.26 -15.90
CA THR A 461 -19.42 37.49 -15.30
C THR A 461 -19.44 37.36 -13.76
N PRO A 462 -19.18 38.45 -13.02
CA PRO A 462 -19.35 38.47 -11.57
C PRO A 462 -20.79 38.13 -11.18
N ILE A 463 -20.95 37.46 -10.04
CA ILE A 463 -22.26 37.16 -9.45
C ILE A 463 -22.45 37.89 -8.13
N ALA A 464 -23.69 38.22 -7.79
CA ALA A 464 -24.02 38.69 -6.46
C ALA A 464 -24.04 37.51 -5.47
N PRO A 465 -23.63 37.70 -4.20
CA PRO A 465 -23.87 36.71 -3.15
C PRO A 465 -25.35 36.36 -3.05
N ARG A 466 -25.66 35.08 -2.77
CA ARG A 466 -27.05 34.65 -2.59
C ARG A 466 -27.61 35.25 -1.29
N ASP A 467 -28.88 35.66 -1.35
CA ASP A 467 -29.66 35.95 -0.15
C ASP A 467 -30.21 34.64 0.41
N LEU A 468 -29.63 34.16 1.51
CA LEU A 468 -29.98 32.88 2.11
C LEU A 468 -31.08 33.04 3.16
N PRO A 469 -32.07 32.12 3.21
CA PRO A 469 -33.06 32.12 4.28
C PRO A 469 -32.43 32.03 5.67
N LYS A 470 -33.15 32.52 6.70
CA LYS A 470 -32.71 32.37 8.09
C LYS A 470 -32.47 30.89 8.43
N ASN A 471 -31.34 30.60 9.07
CA ASN A 471 -30.88 29.24 9.40
C ASN A 471 -30.54 28.37 8.18
N ASN A 472 -30.11 28.97 7.07
CA ASN A 472 -29.55 28.27 5.92
C ASN A 472 -28.14 28.80 5.64
N SER A 473 -27.16 27.89 5.58
CA SER A 473 -25.75 28.22 5.32
C SER A 473 -25.36 28.06 3.84
N GLY A 474 -26.26 27.61 2.99
CA GLY A 474 -26.03 27.42 1.56
C GLY A 474 -25.02 26.31 1.26
N ASN A 475 -24.18 26.54 0.26
CA ASN A 475 -23.09 25.66 -0.11
C ASN A 475 -21.90 25.95 0.81
N VAL A 476 -21.48 24.96 1.60
CA VAL A 476 -20.44 25.13 2.61
C VAL A 476 -19.22 24.28 2.29
N ILE A 477 -18.05 24.92 2.21
CA ILE A 477 -16.77 24.19 2.21
C ILE A 477 -16.28 23.97 3.64
N VAL A 478 -15.90 22.74 3.97
CA VAL A 478 -15.14 22.37 5.16
C VAL A 478 -13.71 22.06 4.76
N GLY A 479 -12.74 22.68 5.44
CA GLY A 479 -11.31 22.47 5.19
C GLY A 479 -10.51 22.33 6.47
N CYS A 480 -9.36 21.67 6.36
CA CYS A 480 -8.40 21.52 7.45
C CYS A 480 -7.00 21.83 6.92
N MET A 481 -6.28 22.76 7.54
CA MET A 481 -5.04 23.31 6.98
C MET A 481 -3.93 23.54 8.01
N LYS A 482 -2.69 23.58 7.52
CA LYS A 482 -1.48 23.90 8.28
C LYS A 482 -0.52 24.66 7.37
N ASN A 483 -0.17 25.88 7.75
CA ASN A 483 0.79 26.75 7.05
C ASN A 483 0.49 26.98 5.56
N GLU A 484 -0.61 27.69 5.27
CA GLU A 484 -1.11 27.98 3.92
C GLU A 484 -1.36 29.49 3.69
N ALA A 485 -0.71 30.36 4.47
CA ALA A 485 -0.94 31.79 4.48
C ALA A 485 -0.86 32.46 3.08
N PRO A 486 0.09 32.12 2.19
CA PRO A 486 0.16 32.73 0.86
C PRO A 486 -1.02 32.39 -0.06
N TYR A 487 -1.77 31.32 0.25
CA TYR A 487 -2.73 30.72 -0.70
C TYR A 487 -4.18 30.84 -0.25
N ILE A 488 -4.42 30.95 1.06
CA ILE A 488 -5.77 30.84 1.63
C ILE A 488 -6.70 31.98 1.19
N THR A 489 -6.19 33.21 1.05
CA THR A 489 -7.01 34.37 0.65
C THR A 489 -7.52 34.25 -0.79
N GLU A 490 -6.67 33.83 -1.73
CA GLU A 490 -7.09 33.50 -3.10
C GLU A 490 -8.13 32.40 -3.10
N TRP A 491 -7.87 31.31 -2.37
CA TRP A 491 -8.74 30.15 -2.36
C TRP A 491 -10.14 30.49 -1.84
N VAL A 492 -10.24 31.30 -0.78
CA VAL A 492 -11.54 31.81 -0.27
C VAL A 492 -12.20 32.73 -1.30
N ALA A 493 -11.47 33.70 -1.86
CA ALA A 493 -12.00 34.64 -2.85
C ALA A 493 -12.54 33.93 -4.10
N TYR A 494 -11.81 32.93 -4.61
CA TYR A 494 -12.18 32.14 -5.78
C TYR A 494 -13.50 31.42 -5.57
N HIS A 495 -13.59 30.65 -4.48
CA HIS A 495 -14.76 29.81 -4.21
C HIS A 495 -16.00 30.67 -3.94
N ARG A 496 -15.85 31.82 -3.29
CA ARG A 496 -16.93 32.82 -3.14
C ARG A 496 -17.40 33.36 -4.48
N ALA A 497 -16.47 33.79 -5.33
CA ALA A 497 -16.78 34.37 -6.64
C ALA A 497 -17.48 33.38 -7.60
N MET A 498 -17.43 32.07 -7.32
CA MET A 498 -18.11 31.04 -8.10
C MET A 498 -19.36 30.43 -7.43
N GLY A 499 -19.80 30.95 -6.28
CA GLY A 499 -21.09 30.59 -5.67
C GLY A 499 -21.03 29.63 -4.48
N VAL A 500 -19.88 29.55 -3.79
CA VAL A 500 -19.81 29.02 -2.41
C VAL A 500 -20.23 30.11 -1.44
N ASP A 501 -21.15 29.79 -0.54
CA ASP A 501 -21.75 30.80 0.35
C ASP A 501 -21.01 30.93 1.68
N ASN A 502 -20.53 29.83 2.25
CA ASN A 502 -19.89 29.80 3.56
C ASN A 502 -18.73 28.81 3.62
N PHE A 503 -17.89 28.97 4.65
CA PHE A 503 -16.76 28.09 4.91
C PHE A 503 -16.67 27.78 6.40
N LEU A 504 -16.21 26.58 6.72
CA LEU A 504 -15.79 26.19 8.06
C LEU A 504 -14.38 25.60 7.97
N ILE A 505 -13.41 26.38 8.44
CA ILE A 505 -12.01 26.06 8.31
C ILE A 505 -11.41 25.74 9.68
N TYR A 506 -10.67 24.63 9.75
CA TYR A 506 -9.90 24.23 10.91
C TYR A 506 -8.40 24.43 10.65
N THR A 507 -7.66 25.03 11.58
CA THR A 507 -6.19 25.08 11.53
C THR A 507 -5.56 24.11 12.52
N ASN A 508 -4.38 23.57 12.17
CA ASN A 508 -3.57 22.77 13.08
C ASN A 508 -2.15 23.32 13.15
N ASP A 509 -1.79 23.87 14.30
CA ASP A 509 -0.44 24.23 14.71
C ASP A 509 0.26 25.06 13.61
N CYS A 510 -0.41 26.15 13.21
CA CYS A 510 0.09 27.07 12.20
C CYS A 510 1.15 28.00 12.80
N SER A 511 2.19 28.31 12.03
CA SER A 511 3.29 29.18 12.45
C SER A 511 3.61 30.28 11.42
N ASP A 512 2.84 30.36 10.34
CA ASP A 512 3.07 31.25 9.20
C ASP A 512 2.05 32.39 9.08
N GLY A 513 1.15 32.58 10.05
CA GLY A 513 0.09 33.58 9.96
C GLY A 513 -1.25 33.07 9.40
N THR A 514 -1.37 31.79 9.03
CA THR A 514 -2.64 31.22 8.49
C THR A 514 -3.81 31.41 9.45
N THR A 515 -3.58 31.19 10.76
CA THR A 515 -4.61 31.32 11.80
C THR A 515 -5.13 32.75 11.88
N GLU A 516 -4.23 33.73 11.84
CA GLU A 516 -4.55 35.15 11.94
C GLU A 516 -5.28 35.67 10.69
N ILE A 517 -4.94 35.15 9.50
CA ILE A 517 -5.68 35.42 8.27
C ILE A 517 -7.12 34.91 8.39
N LEU A 518 -7.30 33.67 8.86
CA LEU A 518 -8.62 33.05 9.00
C LEU A 518 -9.46 33.70 10.11
N ASP A 519 -8.85 34.07 11.24
CA ASP A 519 -9.51 34.85 12.29
C ASP A 519 -9.99 36.19 11.75
N ARG A 520 -9.15 36.89 10.98
CA ARG A 520 -9.55 38.16 10.38
C ARG A 520 -10.67 38.00 9.35
N LEU A 521 -10.63 36.96 8.52
CA LEU A 521 -11.72 36.65 7.58
C LEU A 521 -13.01 36.29 8.32
N GLN A 522 -12.94 35.66 9.50
CA GLN A 522 -14.10 35.41 10.35
C GLN A 522 -14.67 36.72 10.93
N ASP A 523 -13.82 37.63 11.43
CA ASP A 523 -14.26 38.95 11.93
C ASP A 523 -14.96 39.78 10.84
N LEU A 524 -14.51 39.65 9.59
CA LEU A 524 -15.12 40.27 8.42
C LEU A 524 -16.41 39.57 7.96
N GLY A 525 -16.81 38.47 8.61
CA GLY A 525 -18.01 37.69 8.26
C GLY A 525 -17.88 36.89 6.97
N VAL A 526 -16.66 36.59 6.52
CA VAL A 526 -16.38 35.90 5.25
C VAL A 526 -16.44 34.37 5.41
N LEU A 527 -16.01 33.86 6.56
CA LEU A 527 -15.95 32.43 6.89
C LEU A 527 -16.07 32.17 8.40
N GLN A 528 -16.09 30.90 8.79
CA GLN A 528 -15.93 30.48 10.18
C GLN A 528 -14.62 29.73 10.36
N HIS A 529 -13.90 30.05 11.44
CA HIS A 529 -12.60 29.49 11.77
C HIS A 529 -12.63 28.79 13.14
N ARG A 530 -11.92 27.66 13.26
CA ARG A 530 -11.74 26.90 14.50
C ARG A 530 -10.28 26.47 14.64
N ASN A 531 -9.69 26.70 15.80
CA ASN A 531 -8.41 26.08 16.16
C ASN A 531 -8.63 24.58 16.47
N ASN A 532 -7.76 23.73 15.93
CA ASN A 532 -7.81 22.28 16.07
C ASN A 532 -6.51 21.68 16.64
N ASP A 533 -5.75 22.45 17.41
CA ASP A 533 -4.42 22.05 17.89
C ASP A 533 -4.51 20.96 18.96
N GLU A 534 -5.61 20.93 19.72
CA GLU A 534 -5.91 19.93 20.75
C GLU A 534 -6.63 18.68 20.19
N TRP A 535 -6.41 18.37 18.91
CA TRP A 535 -7.00 17.20 18.27
C TRP A 535 -6.56 15.89 18.94
N LYS A 536 -7.41 14.86 18.83
CA LYS A 536 -7.17 13.52 19.42
C LYS A 536 -7.31 12.43 18.36
N GLY A 537 -6.62 11.31 18.57
CA GLY A 537 -6.66 10.14 17.69
C GLY A 537 -5.48 10.12 16.70
N ASN A 538 -5.70 9.61 15.49
CA ASN A 538 -4.63 9.33 14.52
C ASN A 538 -4.49 10.39 13.42
N SER A 539 -5.48 11.28 13.24
CA SER A 539 -5.42 12.32 12.21
C SER A 539 -6.14 13.60 12.65
N PRO A 540 -5.47 14.77 12.58
CA PRO A 540 -6.09 16.06 12.86
C PRO A 540 -7.28 16.35 11.94
N GLN A 541 -7.16 16.00 10.66
CA GLN A 541 -8.21 16.20 9.65
C GLN A 541 -9.45 15.37 9.98
N GLN A 542 -9.29 14.09 10.35
CA GLN A 542 -10.43 13.26 10.70
C GLN A 542 -11.12 13.77 11.97
N TYR A 543 -10.35 14.26 12.94
CA TYR A 543 -10.90 14.89 14.14
C TYR A 543 -11.71 16.14 13.79
N ALA A 544 -11.16 17.06 12.98
CA ALA A 544 -11.85 18.27 12.51
C ALA A 544 -13.17 17.94 11.79
N LEU A 545 -13.17 16.97 10.87
CA LEU A 545 -14.36 16.55 10.13
C LEU A 545 -15.46 15.97 11.03
N ASN A 546 -15.09 15.24 12.09
CA ASN A 546 -16.06 14.74 13.07
C ASN A 546 -16.66 15.88 13.92
N GLN A 547 -15.88 16.91 14.22
CA GLN A 547 -16.36 18.08 14.96
C GLN A 547 -17.25 18.97 14.08
N ALA A 548 -16.90 19.12 12.80
CA ALA A 548 -17.66 19.90 11.82
C ALA A 548 -19.14 19.49 11.75
N LEU A 549 -19.45 18.18 11.86
CA LEU A 549 -20.83 17.67 11.89
C LEU A 549 -21.70 18.26 13.03
N LYS A 550 -21.09 18.80 14.08
CA LYS A 550 -21.78 19.38 15.23
C LYS A 550 -22.02 20.88 15.06
N GLU A 551 -21.31 21.53 14.15
CA GLU A 551 -21.33 22.97 13.94
C GLU A 551 -22.64 23.42 13.27
N PRO A 552 -23.25 24.54 13.72
CA PRO A 552 -24.48 25.06 13.11
C PRO A 552 -24.34 25.33 11.62
N VAL A 553 -23.18 25.81 11.16
CA VAL A 553 -22.95 26.11 9.75
C VAL A 553 -23.07 24.88 8.85
N ILE A 554 -22.65 23.71 9.34
CA ILE A 554 -22.76 22.43 8.61
C ILE A 554 -24.14 21.83 8.74
N LYS A 555 -24.74 21.86 9.93
CA LYS A 555 -26.11 21.37 10.15
C LYS A 555 -27.13 22.08 9.25
N ASN A 556 -26.90 23.36 8.98
CA ASN A 556 -27.77 24.22 8.17
C ASN A 556 -27.32 24.34 6.70
N ALA A 557 -26.31 23.59 6.27
CA ALA A 557 -25.84 23.61 4.88
C ALA A 557 -26.86 22.95 3.93
N GLU A 558 -26.97 23.46 2.71
CA GLU A 558 -27.66 22.80 1.59
C GLU A 558 -26.76 21.71 0.99
N TRP A 559 -25.50 22.07 0.75
CA TRP A 559 -24.45 21.21 0.23
C TRP A 559 -23.19 21.34 1.08
N ILE A 560 -22.54 20.21 1.35
CA ILE A 560 -21.29 20.13 2.08
C ILE A 560 -20.20 19.67 1.12
N ILE A 561 -19.08 20.38 1.14
CA ILE A 561 -17.94 20.15 0.27
C ILE A 561 -16.72 20.04 1.16
N HIS A 562 -15.95 18.95 1.06
CA HIS A 562 -14.66 18.86 1.73
C HIS A 562 -13.55 18.77 0.69
N ILE A 563 -12.75 19.83 0.61
CA ILE A 563 -11.63 20.00 -0.32
C ILE A 563 -10.44 20.67 0.39
N ASP A 564 -9.25 20.40 -0.11
CA ASP A 564 -7.98 20.95 0.40
C ASP A 564 -7.69 22.32 -0.25
N VAL A 565 -6.84 23.17 0.37
CA VAL A 565 -6.56 24.55 -0.12
C VAL A 565 -5.76 24.58 -1.44
N ASP A 566 -5.21 23.45 -1.85
CA ASP A 566 -4.59 23.25 -3.16
C ASP A 566 -5.57 22.64 -4.18
N GLU A 567 -6.87 22.64 -3.89
CA GLU A 567 -7.93 22.14 -4.76
C GLU A 567 -8.94 23.25 -5.10
N PHE A 568 -9.22 23.43 -6.39
CA PHE A 568 -10.09 24.48 -6.92
C PHE A 568 -11.19 23.87 -7.79
N ILE A 569 -12.45 24.15 -7.46
CA ILE A 569 -13.59 23.64 -8.22
C ILE A 569 -13.70 24.41 -9.54
N ASN A 570 -13.54 23.73 -10.66
CA ASN A 570 -13.66 24.31 -12.00
C ASN A 570 -15.00 23.90 -12.62
N VAL A 571 -16.02 24.76 -12.51
CA VAL A 571 -17.30 24.58 -13.20
C VAL A 571 -17.18 25.10 -14.63
N ARG A 572 -17.59 24.27 -15.59
CA ARG A 572 -17.37 24.49 -17.03
C ARG A 572 -18.65 24.69 -17.82
N THR A 573 -19.80 24.67 -17.16
CA THR A 573 -21.12 24.97 -17.73
C THR A 573 -21.63 26.36 -17.31
N GLY A 574 -22.60 26.90 -18.04
CA GLY A 574 -23.25 28.18 -17.74
C GLY A 574 -22.26 29.34 -17.56
N ASN A 575 -22.44 30.12 -16.50
CA ASN A 575 -21.54 31.19 -16.06
C ASN A 575 -20.44 30.68 -15.10
N GLY A 576 -20.15 29.38 -15.11
CA GLY A 576 -19.10 28.78 -14.30
C GLY A 576 -19.40 28.78 -12.81
N THR A 577 -20.67 28.79 -12.40
CA THR A 577 -21.08 28.86 -10.99
C THR A 577 -21.57 27.52 -10.46
N LEU A 578 -21.48 27.30 -9.15
CA LEU A 578 -22.06 26.09 -8.54
C LEU A 578 -23.56 25.97 -8.83
N GLN A 579 -24.28 27.08 -8.88
CA GLN A 579 -25.72 27.10 -9.15
C GLN A 579 -26.03 26.67 -10.59
N ASP A 580 -25.26 27.14 -11.58
CA ASP A 580 -25.41 26.69 -12.96
C ASP A 580 -25.13 25.19 -13.09
N PHE A 581 -24.11 24.70 -12.40
CA PHE A 581 -23.82 23.27 -12.38
C PHE A 581 -24.96 22.47 -11.75
N LEU A 582 -25.45 22.88 -10.57
CA LEU A 582 -26.53 22.19 -9.86
C LEU A 582 -27.85 22.20 -10.66
N ALA A 583 -28.09 23.21 -11.49
CA ALA A 583 -29.23 23.26 -12.39
C ALA A 583 -29.16 22.21 -13.53
N GLU A 584 -27.96 21.82 -13.96
CA GLU A 584 -27.74 20.74 -14.95
C GLU A 584 -27.92 19.34 -14.36
N VAL A 585 -27.81 19.20 -13.03
CA VAL A 585 -27.94 17.92 -12.31
C VAL A 585 -28.93 18.00 -11.14
N PRO A 586 -30.20 18.37 -11.37
CA PRO A 586 -31.16 18.71 -10.31
C PRO A 586 -31.44 17.54 -9.34
N ASP A 587 -31.31 16.30 -9.81
CA ASP A 587 -31.57 15.09 -9.03
C ASP A 587 -30.33 14.59 -8.26
N ALA A 588 -29.15 15.16 -8.51
CA ALA A 588 -27.94 14.73 -7.83
C ALA A 588 -28.01 15.03 -6.33
N THR A 589 -27.60 14.06 -5.51
CA THR A 589 -27.31 14.26 -4.08
C THR A 589 -25.81 14.23 -3.81
N ASN A 590 -25.02 13.70 -4.73
CA ASN A 590 -23.58 13.57 -4.59
C ASN A 590 -22.89 13.81 -5.94
N VAL A 591 -21.83 14.60 -5.93
CA VAL A 591 -21.07 14.95 -7.12
C VAL A 591 -19.63 14.55 -6.88
N ALA A 592 -19.17 13.53 -7.60
CA ALA A 592 -17.77 13.11 -7.58
C ALA A 592 -16.95 14.04 -8.49
N MET A 593 -16.35 15.06 -7.89
CA MET A 593 -15.49 16.01 -8.59
C MET A 593 -14.12 15.36 -8.80
N THR A 594 -13.94 14.73 -9.97
CA THR A 594 -12.69 14.03 -10.30
C THR A 594 -11.54 15.03 -10.40
N TRP A 595 -10.42 14.68 -9.78
CA TRP A 595 -9.21 15.49 -9.83
C TRP A 595 -8.68 15.61 -11.26
N ARG A 596 -8.19 16.80 -11.57
CA ARG A 596 -7.20 17.01 -12.62
C ARG A 596 -5.94 17.53 -11.96
N LEU A 597 -4.86 16.75 -12.01
CA LEU A 597 -3.61 17.10 -11.33
C LEU A 597 -2.85 18.12 -12.17
N PHE A 598 -2.48 19.25 -11.57
CA PHE A 598 -1.66 20.31 -12.20
C PHE A 598 -0.24 20.24 -11.66
N GLY A 599 0.72 20.32 -12.57
CA GLY A 599 2.14 20.33 -12.26
C GLY A 599 2.65 21.71 -11.89
N HIS A 600 3.96 21.79 -11.64
CA HIS A 600 4.60 23.04 -11.23
C HIS A 600 4.80 24.05 -12.38
N ASN A 601 4.47 23.69 -13.63
CA ASN A 601 4.53 24.57 -14.80
C ASN A 601 5.91 25.23 -15.03
N GLY A 602 7.00 24.57 -14.62
CA GLY A 602 8.35 25.16 -14.67
C GLY A 602 8.59 26.30 -13.66
N VAL A 603 7.62 26.60 -12.79
CA VAL A 603 7.74 27.64 -11.77
C VAL A 603 8.58 27.10 -10.61
N THR A 604 9.81 27.60 -10.53
CA THR A 604 10.79 27.15 -9.54
C THR A 604 10.68 27.91 -8.23
N HIS A 605 10.42 29.23 -8.31
CA HIS A 605 10.38 30.13 -7.16
C HIS A 605 8.95 30.38 -6.67
N LEU A 606 8.78 30.50 -5.35
CA LEU A 606 7.55 30.95 -4.73
C LEU A 606 7.35 32.45 -4.99
N SER A 607 6.13 32.83 -5.38
CA SER A 607 5.73 34.21 -5.64
C SER A 607 4.29 34.46 -5.18
N ASP A 608 3.91 35.73 -5.03
CA ASP A 608 2.57 36.16 -4.61
C ASP A 608 1.59 36.33 -5.78
N GLU A 609 1.71 35.45 -6.77
CA GLU A 609 0.84 35.43 -7.94
C GLU A 609 -0.31 34.43 -7.72
N LEU A 610 -1.45 34.63 -8.39
CA LEU A 610 -2.60 33.74 -8.24
C LEU A 610 -2.29 32.33 -8.78
N VAL A 611 -2.55 31.30 -7.98
CA VAL A 611 -2.37 29.88 -8.32
C VAL A 611 -3.07 29.54 -9.63
N ILE A 612 -4.33 29.95 -9.80
CA ILE A 612 -5.09 29.59 -11.01
C ILE A 612 -4.58 30.29 -12.28
N ASP A 613 -3.76 31.34 -12.14
CA ASP A 613 -3.12 32.02 -13.27
C ASP A 613 -1.73 31.43 -13.55
N GLN A 614 -0.97 31.07 -12.51
CA GLN A 614 0.39 30.57 -12.67
C GLN A 614 0.45 29.16 -13.29
N PHE A 615 -0.48 28.27 -12.93
CA PHE A 615 -0.37 26.84 -13.25
C PHE A 615 -1.47 26.42 -14.24
N ASP A 616 -1.13 26.29 -15.52
CA ASP A 616 -2.07 25.91 -16.58
C ASP A 616 -1.72 24.60 -17.31
N THR A 617 -0.66 23.91 -16.87
CA THR A 617 -0.32 22.57 -17.36
C THR A 617 -0.74 21.47 -16.38
N CYS A 618 -1.26 20.37 -16.91
CA CYS A 618 -1.92 19.33 -16.13
C CYS A 618 -1.74 17.92 -16.71
N ALA A 619 -2.26 16.94 -15.96
CA ALA A 619 -2.34 15.53 -16.37
C ALA A 619 -3.21 15.36 -17.62
N PRO A 620 -3.13 14.22 -18.33
CA PRO A 620 -4.13 13.87 -19.34
C PRO A 620 -5.52 13.63 -18.73
N LYS A 621 -6.61 13.99 -19.44
CA LYS A 621 -7.99 13.62 -19.05
C LYS A 621 -8.11 12.10 -18.81
N PHE A 622 -7.62 11.31 -19.76
CA PHE A 622 -7.63 9.86 -19.65
C PHE A 622 -6.28 9.38 -19.11
N CYS A 623 -6.24 9.04 -17.81
CA CYS A 623 -5.04 8.54 -17.14
C CYS A 623 -5.43 7.52 -16.04
N PRO A 624 -5.74 6.26 -16.41
CA PRO A 624 -6.29 5.28 -15.47
C PRO A 624 -5.29 4.81 -14.39
N LYS A 625 -4.01 5.09 -14.60
CA LYS A 625 -2.86 4.69 -13.81
C LYS A 625 -1.87 5.87 -13.73
N PRO A 626 -1.17 6.08 -12.60
CA PRO A 626 -1.46 5.48 -11.30
C PRO A 626 -2.87 5.87 -10.84
N HIS A 627 -3.50 5.04 -10.00
CA HIS A 627 -4.91 5.23 -9.64
C HIS A 627 -5.22 6.56 -8.92
N THR A 628 -4.19 7.22 -8.40
CA THR A 628 -4.29 8.53 -7.75
C THR A 628 -4.73 9.64 -8.69
N VAL A 629 -4.43 9.56 -10.00
CA VAL A 629 -4.78 10.60 -10.98
C VAL A 629 -6.30 10.78 -11.12
N TRP A 630 -7.07 9.72 -10.87
CA TRP A 630 -8.53 9.73 -10.93
C TRP A 630 -9.21 9.72 -9.56
N GLY A 631 -8.48 10.05 -8.49
CA GLY A 631 -9.12 10.33 -7.21
C GLY A 631 -10.14 11.46 -7.34
N PHE A 632 -11.14 11.48 -6.47
CA PHE A 632 -12.11 12.57 -6.42
C PHE A 632 -12.34 13.03 -4.98
N LYS A 633 -12.84 14.26 -4.86
CA LYS A 633 -13.57 14.74 -3.68
C LYS A 633 -15.05 14.81 -4.00
N THR A 634 -15.87 14.81 -2.96
CA THR A 634 -17.32 14.80 -3.12
C THR A 634 -17.93 16.08 -2.57
N MET A 635 -18.75 16.72 -3.38
CA MET A 635 -19.78 17.67 -2.92
C MET A 635 -21.08 16.88 -2.72
N PHE A 636 -21.70 16.97 -1.55
CA PHE A 636 -22.92 16.20 -1.26
C PHE A 636 -24.00 17.03 -0.57
N LYS A 637 -25.26 16.73 -0.92
CA LYS A 637 -26.45 17.40 -0.41
C LYS A 637 -26.71 16.95 1.02
N ASN A 638 -26.99 17.89 1.91
CA ASN A 638 -27.15 17.62 3.33
C ASN A 638 -28.58 17.14 3.66
N ILE A 639 -28.95 15.97 3.13
CA ILE A 639 -30.25 15.34 3.34
C ILE A 639 -30.28 14.39 4.54
N GLY A 640 -29.26 14.41 5.40
CA GLY A 640 -29.12 13.49 6.53
C GLY A 640 -28.71 12.05 6.18
N ALA A 641 -28.38 11.78 4.90
CA ALA A 641 -28.08 10.42 4.44
C ALA A 641 -26.78 9.81 4.99
N TYR A 642 -25.86 10.61 5.55
CA TYR A 642 -24.53 10.16 5.92
C TYR A 642 -24.16 10.53 7.35
N GLU A 643 -23.66 9.57 8.13
CA GLU A 643 -23.21 9.84 9.51
C GLU A 643 -21.82 10.51 9.59
N LYS A 644 -21.01 10.46 8.52
CA LYS A 644 -19.61 10.90 8.55
C LYS A 644 -19.21 11.69 7.30
N ILE A 645 -18.52 12.82 7.52
CA ILE A 645 -17.69 13.48 6.51
C ILE A 645 -16.32 12.79 6.50
N SER A 646 -15.78 12.50 5.32
CA SER A 646 -14.43 11.93 5.16
C SER A 646 -13.67 12.60 4.02
N CYS A 647 -12.37 12.33 3.93
CA CYS A 647 -11.44 13.05 3.06
C CYS A 647 -11.79 13.00 1.56
N HIS A 648 -12.46 11.95 1.07
CA HIS A 648 -12.82 11.78 -0.35
C HIS A 648 -14.33 11.77 -0.61
N ARG A 649 -15.10 11.20 0.31
CA ARG A 649 -16.56 11.05 0.21
C ARG A 649 -17.21 10.99 1.58
N PRO A 650 -18.49 11.34 1.72
CA PRO A 650 -19.22 11.02 2.92
C PRO A 650 -19.31 9.48 3.08
N ASN A 651 -19.34 9.02 4.33
CA ASN A 651 -19.31 7.60 4.70
C ASN A 651 -20.50 7.27 5.60
N LYS A 652 -20.75 5.96 5.76
CA LYS A 652 -21.87 5.41 6.54
C LYS A 652 -23.22 5.95 6.05
N LEU A 653 -23.58 5.52 4.85
CA LEU A 653 -24.89 5.77 4.28
C LEU A 653 -25.96 5.08 5.12
N ASP A 654 -26.96 5.83 5.56
CA ASP A 654 -28.16 5.30 6.19
C ASP A 654 -29.06 4.63 5.15
N ASP A 655 -29.39 3.37 5.37
CA ASP A 655 -30.22 2.58 4.47
C ASP A 655 -31.63 3.17 4.28
N ALA A 656 -32.16 3.91 5.26
CA ALA A 656 -33.45 4.61 5.11
C ALA A 656 -33.42 5.71 4.03
N HIS A 657 -32.26 6.29 3.78
CA HIS A 657 -32.05 7.36 2.80
C HIS A 657 -31.52 6.85 1.45
N ARG A 658 -31.15 5.57 1.35
CA ARG A 658 -30.48 4.97 0.18
C ARG A 658 -31.22 5.20 -1.14
N ALA A 659 -32.55 5.11 -1.14
CA ALA A 659 -33.37 5.30 -2.33
C ALA A 659 -33.35 6.75 -2.85
N GLN A 660 -32.94 7.72 -2.03
CA GLN A 660 -32.85 9.14 -2.36
C GLN A 660 -31.45 9.52 -2.86
N VAL A 661 -30.45 8.64 -2.70
CA VAL A 661 -29.06 8.94 -3.04
C VAL A 661 -28.78 8.72 -4.51
N GLN A 662 -28.35 9.78 -5.18
CA GLN A 662 -27.93 9.77 -6.57
C GLN A 662 -26.56 10.44 -6.74
N TRP A 663 -25.60 9.67 -7.26
CA TRP A 663 -24.26 10.16 -7.55
C TRP A 663 -24.10 10.47 -9.02
N VAL A 664 -23.48 11.62 -9.33
CA VAL A 664 -23.05 11.98 -10.67
C VAL A 664 -21.54 12.22 -10.73
N ASN A 665 -20.93 11.91 -11.87
CA ASN A 665 -19.54 12.26 -12.15
C ASN A 665 -19.39 13.72 -12.65
N GLY A 666 -18.17 14.12 -12.99
CA GLY A 666 -17.87 15.47 -13.50
C GLY A 666 -18.54 15.84 -14.83
N SER A 667 -19.10 14.87 -15.57
CA SER A 667 -19.92 15.10 -16.78
C SER A 667 -21.42 14.98 -16.52
N GLY A 668 -21.86 14.95 -15.25
CA GLY A 668 -23.28 14.83 -14.87
C GLY A 668 -23.89 13.44 -15.12
N LYS A 669 -23.07 12.41 -15.37
CA LYS A 669 -23.54 11.03 -15.62
C LYS A 669 -23.65 10.25 -14.33
N ASP A 670 -24.70 9.44 -14.22
CA ASP A 670 -24.94 8.58 -13.05
C ASP A 670 -23.75 7.63 -12.79
N MET A 671 -23.30 7.61 -11.54
CA MET A 671 -22.29 6.69 -11.03
C MET A 671 -22.66 6.09 -9.66
N THR A 672 -23.94 6.16 -9.28
CA THR A 672 -24.48 5.75 -7.98
C THR A 672 -24.05 4.34 -7.60
N LYS A 673 -24.17 3.40 -8.53
CA LYS A 673 -23.77 2.00 -8.32
C LYS A 673 -22.28 1.82 -8.01
N GLU A 674 -21.42 2.70 -8.50
CA GLU A 674 -19.96 2.62 -8.26
C GLU A 674 -19.54 3.28 -6.94
N ALA A 675 -20.24 4.33 -6.49
CA ALA A 675 -19.76 5.23 -5.43
C ALA A 675 -20.58 5.26 -4.13
N ALA A 676 -21.85 4.84 -4.15
CA ALA A 676 -22.72 4.94 -2.98
C ALA A 676 -22.15 4.22 -1.74
N ASP A 677 -21.62 3.01 -1.92
CA ASP A 677 -21.12 2.18 -0.83
C ASP A 677 -19.61 2.31 -0.59
N LYS A 678 -18.81 2.43 -1.64
CA LYS A 678 -17.34 2.40 -1.59
C LYS A 678 -16.69 3.14 -2.76
N GLY A 679 -15.37 3.32 -2.67
CA GLY A 679 -14.56 3.96 -3.72
C GLY A 679 -14.16 5.38 -3.38
N TRP A 680 -13.06 5.83 -3.98
CA TRP A 680 -12.51 7.19 -3.83
C TRP A 680 -11.99 7.75 -5.15
N ARG A 681 -12.22 7.02 -6.25
CA ARG A 681 -11.68 7.30 -7.57
C ARG A 681 -12.64 6.88 -8.67
N SER A 682 -12.57 7.59 -9.78
CA SER A 682 -13.30 7.25 -11.00
C SER A 682 -12.73 6.01 -11.68
N SER A 683 -13.56 5.34 -12.46
CA SER A 683 -13.20 4.18 -13.28
C SER A 683 -13.23 4.57 -14.77
N LYS A 684 -12.83 3.65 -15.66
CA LYS A 684 -12.99 3.87 -17.11
C LYS A 684 -14.45 4.09 -17.54
N LYS A 685 -15.43 3.68 -16.70
CA LYS A 685 -16.86 3.84 -16.96
C LYS A 685 -17.42 5.13 -16.37
N SER A 686 -16.83 5.62 -15.29
CA SER A 686 -17.35 6.77 -14.52
C SER A 686 -16.48 8.02 -14.63
N ILE A 687 -15.32 7.97 -15.30
CA ILE A 687 -14.51 9.17 -15.57
C ILE A 687 -15.31 10.20 -16.39
N GLY A 688 -15.30 11.46 -15.95
CA GLY A 688 -16.07 12.54 -16.56
C GLY A 688 -15.66 13.89 -15.98
N TYR A 689 -15.82 14.93 -16.80
CA TYR A 689 -15.17 16.23 -16.65
C TYR A 689 -16.02 17.38 -17.24
N ASP A 690 -16.96 17.12 -18.15
CA ASP A 690 -17.52 18.15 -19.03
C ASP A 690 -18.24 19.30 -18.32
N LEU A 691 -18.85 19.05 -17.16
CA LEU A 691 -19.60 20.06 -16.41
C LEU A 691 -18.79 20.62 -15.24
N ILE A 692 -18.02 19.78 -14.54
CA ILE A 692 -17.23 20.14 -13.36
C ILE A 692 -15.98 19.27 -13.25
N GLN A 693 -14.89 19.88 -12.77
CA GLN A 693 -13.61 19.23 -12.48
C GLN A 693 -13.05 19.82 -11.19
N LEU A 694 -12.22 19.04 -10.48
CA LEU A 694 -11.47 19.56 -9.35
C LEU A 694 -10.00 19.72 -9.75
N ASN A 695 -9.56 20.96 -9.99
CA ASN A 695 -8.16 21.24 -10.30
C ASN A 695 -7.34 21.08 -9.02
N HIS A 696 -6.32 20.22 -9.03
CA HIS A 696 -5.47 19.95 -7.86
C HIS A 696 -4.04 20.40 -8.11
N TYR A 697 -3.65 21.50 -7.47
CA TYR A 697 -2.34 22.15 -7.55
C TYR A 697 -1.41 21.67 -6.42
N ALA A 698 -1.23 20.35 -6.34
CA ALA A 698 -0.61 19.70 -5.18
C ALA A 698 0.82 20.17 -4.86
N LEU A 699 1.57 20.63 -5.86
CA LEU A 699 2.95 21.09 -5.71
C LEU A 699 3.04 22.61 -5.69
N ARG A 700 2.28 23.28 -6.57
CA ARG A 700 2.48 24.69 -6.93
C ARG A 700 3.92 24.86 -7.43
N SER A 701 4.70 25.83 -6.95
CA SER A 701 6.12 25.96 -7.33
C SER A 701 7.01 24.87 -6.71
N ALA A 702 8.22 24.70 -7.25
CA ALA A 702 9.21 23.77 -6.68
C ALA A 702 9.62 24.14 -5.23
N GLU A 703 9.74 25.43 -4.90
CA GLU A 703 9.96 25.89 -3.52
C GLU A 703 8.77 25.58 -2.60
N SER A 704 7.52 25.76 -3.08
CA SER A 704 6.31 25.37 -2.34
C SER A 704 6.30 23.87 -2.03
N TYR A 705 6.77 23.03 -2.96
CA TYR A 705 6.94 21.60 -2.71
C TYR A 705 7.94 21.30 -1.57
N LEU A 706 9.05 22.03 -1.45
CA LEU A 706 9.98 21.84 -0.32
C LEU A 706 9.32 22.18 1.02
N ILE A 707 8.58 23.28 1.08
CA ILE A 707 7.82 23.68 2.28
C ILE A 707 6.76 22.62 2.60
N LYS A 708 6.09 22.07 1.58
CA LYS A 708 5.15 20.95 1.73
C LYS A 708 5.83 19.70 2.30
N ARG A 709 7.03 19.35 1.83
CA ARG A 709 7.82 18.25 2.42
C ARG A 709 8.14 18.49 3.89
N GLN A 710 8.53 19.70 4.24
CA GLN A 710 8.91 20.04 5.62
C GLN A 710 7.71 19.94 6.58
N ARG A 711 6.52 20.41 6.19
CA ARG A 711 5.33 20.40 7.08
C ARG A 711 4.59 19.06 7.14
N GLY A 712 4.73 18.18 6.15
CA GLY A 712 4.02 16.89 6.08
C GLY A 712 2.56 16.97 5.60
N ARG A 713 1.77 15.90 5.79
CA ARG A 713 0.35 15.81 5.38
C ARG A 713 -0.60 15.71 6.57
N ALA A 714 -1.76 16.36 6.51
CA ALA A 714 -2.77 16.33 7.58
C ALA A 714 -3.45 14.96 7.79
N LEU A 715 -3.56 14.13 6.75
CA LEU A 715 -4.17 12.79 6.83
C LEU A 715 -3.15 11.67 7.15
N HIS A 716 -1.90 11.83 6.70
CA HIS A 716 -0.85 10.82 6.82
C HIS A 716 0.40 11.45 7.43
N VAL A 717 0.33 11.74 8.73
CA VAL A 717 1.39 12.43 9.47
C VAL A 717 2.72 11.63 9.49
N ASP A 718 2.67 10.31 9.34
CA ASP A 718 3.85 9.42 9.40
C ASP A 718 4.51 9.11 8.05
N ARG A 719 4.07 9.72 6.94
CA ARG A 719 4.65 9.49 5.60
C ARG A 719 5.49 10.69 5.15
N SER A 720 6.79 10.49 4.98
CA SER A 720 7.67 11.50 4.38
C SER A 720 7.31 11.75 2.90
N ILE A 721 7.27 13.02 2.50
CA ILE A 721 7.08 13.43 1.11
C ILE A 721 8.47 13.47 0.45
N GLY A 722 8.74 12.54 -0.47
CA GLY A 722 9.97 12.49 -1.25
C GLY A 722 9.71 12.60 -2.75
N LEU A 723 10.72 12.25 -3.57
CA LEU A 723 10.66 12.31 -5.04
C LEU A 723 9.50 11.50 -5.64
N ASN A 724 9.12 10.39 -4.99
CA ASN A 724 7.96 9.58 -5.39
C ASN A 724 6.64 10.37 -5.38
N TYR A 725 6.49 11.35 -4.48
CA TYR A 725 5.34 12.23 -4.46
C TYR A 725 5.39 13.22 -5.63
N TRP A 726 6.56 13.80 -5.92
CA TRP A 726 6.78 14.66 -7.09
C TRP A 726 6.40 13.94 -8.38
N ILE A 727 6.90 12.73 -8.60
CA ILE A 727 6.61 11.92 -9.80
C ILE A 727 5.10 11.72 -9.98
N ARG A 728 4.36 11.47 -8.89
CA ARG A 728 2.91 11.22 -8.93
C ARG A 728 2.06 12.48 -9.11
N MET A 729 2.56 13.65 -8.70
CA MET A 729 1.77 14.89 -8.64
C MET A 729 2.17 15.93 -9.68
N ASP A 730 3.41 15.92 -10.18
CA ASP A 730 3.91 16.93 -11.12
C ASP A 730 3.49 16.64 -12.57
N TRP A 731 2.27 17.01 -12.97
CA TRP A 731 1.82 16.76 -14.34
C TRP A 731 1.82 18.04 -15.18
N SER A 732 2.70 18.11 -16.17
CA SER A 732 2.85 19.29 -17.04
C SER A 732 2.74 18.95 -18.54
N ASP A 733 2.03 17.87 -18.86
CA ASP A 733 2.02 17.26 -20.20
C ASP A 733 0.95 17.84 -21.14
N PHE A 734 -0.19 18.27 -20.58
CA PHE A 734 -1.28 18.90 -21.31
C PHE A 734 -1.58 20.28 -20.74
N ARG A 735 -2.36 21.09 -21.45
CA ARG A 735 -2.75 22.43 -21.00
C ARG A 735 -4.25 22.50 -20.72
N ASP A 736 -4.63 23.18 -19.64
CA ASP A 736 -6.01 23.51 -19.29
C ASP A 736 -6.11 24.94 -18.76
N VAL A 737 -6.57 25.86 -19.62
CA VAL A 737 -6.78 27.28 -19.29
C VAL A 737 -8.23 27.59 -18.89
N THR A 738 -9.11 26.59 -18.78
CA THR A 738 -10.56 26.83 -18.64
C THR A 738 -10.91 27.53 -17.33
N ILE A 739 -10.16 27.25 -16.25
CA ILE A 739 -10.34 27.92 -14.96
C ILE A 739 -10.02 29.42 -15.02
N LYS A 740 -9.17 29.86 -15.95
CA LYS A 740 -8.73 31.26 -16.09
C LYS A 740 -9.86 32.22 -16.50
N ARG A 741 -10.97 31.69 -17.00
CA ARG A 741 -12.20 32.47 -17.23
C ARG A 741 -12.72 33.14 -15.94
N ASN A 742 -12.32 32.63 -14.78
CA ASN A 742 -12.63 33.18 -13.46
C ASN A 742 -11.74 34.35 -13.05
N LEU A 743 -10.59 34.58 -13.69
CA LEU A 743 -9.60 35.56 -13.21
C LEU A 743 -10.19 36.95 -12.95
N PRO A 744 -11.05 37.53 -13.81
CA PRO A 744 -11.62 38.84 -13.52
C PRO A 744 -12.49 38.88 -12.26
N ARG A 745 -13.35 37.88 -12.05
CA ARG A 745 -14.23 37.84 -10.86
C ARG A 745 -13.50 37.43 -9.59
N LEU A 746 -12.49 36.56 -9.71
CA LEU A 746 -11.56 36.27 -8.61
C LEU A 746 -10.82 37.54 -8.20
N ARG A 747 -10.23 38.27 -9.16
CA ARG A 747 -9.48 39.49 -8.87
C ARG A 747 -10.36 40.53 -8.16
N ALA A 748 -11.59 40.72 -8.64
CA ALA A 748 -12.54 41.62 -8.00
C ALA A 748 -12.82 41.26 -6.52
N GLU A 749 -13.03 39.98 -6.20
CA GLU A 749 -13.28 39.54 -4.82
C GLU A 749 -12.00 39.56 -3.97
N TYR A 750 -10.87 39.14 -4.53
CA TYR A 750 -9.57 39.16 -3.84
C TYR A 750 -9.16 40.60 -3.48
N ASP A 751 -9.23 41.53 -4.44
CA ASP A 751 -8.91 42.93 -4.22
C ASP A 751 -9.84 43.57 -3.18
N ARG A 752 -11.13 43.19 -3.17
CA ARG A 752 -12.09 43.61 -2.13
C ARG A 752 -11.67 43.14 -0.75
N LEU A 753 -11.24 41.88 -0.60
CA LEU A 753 -10.74 41.37 0.70
C LEU A 753 -9.46 42.10 1.12
N MET A 754 -8.52 42.29 0.19
CA MET A 754 -7.21 42.90 0.46
C MET A 754 -7.25 44.41 0.73
N GLN A 755 -8.43 45.06 0.61
CA GLN A 755 -8.65 46.41 1.12
C GLN A 755 -8.56 46.48 2.66
N ASP A 756 -8.81 45.37 3.37
CA ASP A 756 -8.60 45.33 4.82
C ASP A 756 -7.11 45.31 5.16
N ASP A 757 -6.64 46.37 5.84
CA ASP A 757 -5.23 46.56 6.17
C ASP A 757 -4.66 45.43 7.05
N THR A 758 -5.46 44.92 7.98
CA THR A 758 -5.05 43.84 8.89
C THR A 758 -4.88 42.52 8.13
N LEU A 759 -5.84 42.16 7.29
CA LEU A 759 -5.76 40.97 6.44
C LEU A 759 -4.55 41.05 5.50
N ARG A 760 -4.39 42.18 4.82
CA ARG A 760 -3.27 42.40 3.89
C ARG A 760 -1.92 42.32 4.60
N ALA A 761 -1.81 42.87 5.81
CA ALA A 761 -0.58 42.79 6.60
C ALA A 761 -0.24 41.35 7.01
N TRP A 762 -1.22 40.54 7.39
CA TRP A 762 -0.99 39.12 7.71
C TRP A 762 -0.66 38.27 6.49
N HIS A 763 -1.32 38.52 5.35
CA HIS A 763 -0.97 37.91 4.07
C HIS A 763 0.50 38.15 3.73
N GLN A 764 0.94 39.42 3.80
CA GLN A 764 2.33 39.80 3.53
C GLN A 764 3.33 39.13 4.50
N LYS A 765 3.02 39.10 5.80
CA LYS A 765 3.86 38.41 6.80
C LYS A 765 3.97 36.91 6.52
N GLY A 766 2.87 36.27 6.13
CA GLY A 766 2.88 34.85 5.80
C GLY A 766 3.66 34.57 4.53
N LEU A 767 3.53 35.40 3.50
CA LEU A 767 4.37 35.33 2.30
C LEU A 767 5.86 35.45 2.65
N GLU A 768 6.24 36.45 3.45
CA GLU A 768 7.62 36.65 3.90
C GLU A 768 8.15 35.45 4.68
N TRP A 769 7.31 34.84 5.54
CA TRP A 769 7.65 33.61 6.25
C TRP A 769 7.95 32.47 5.27
N HIS A 770 7.10 32.26 4.26
CA HIS A 770 7.30 31.19 3.26
C HIS A 770 8.55 31.43 2.41
N LEU A 771 8.80 32.68 1.98
CA LEU A 771 10.02 33.05 1.26
C LEU A 771 11.27 32.84 2.11
N ALA A 772 11.23 33.17 3.41
CA ALA A 772 12.32 32.92 4.34
C ALA A 772 12.53 31.41 4.55
N LYS A 773 11.44 30.64 4.66
CA LYS A 773 11.50 29.18 4.82
C LYS A 773 12.07 28.50 3.58
N ALA A 774 11.69 28.92 2.37
CA ALA A 774 12.31 28.42 1.13
C ALA A 774 13.83 28.66 1.13
N LYS A 775 14.27 29.88 1.47
CA LYS A 775 15.71 30.22 1.60
C LYS A 775 16.42 29.39 2.66
N GLU A 776 15.76 29.05 3.76
CA GLU A 776 16.30 28.17 4.80
C GLU A 776 16.45 26.73 4.28
N LEU A 777 15.43 26.20 3.60
CA LEU A 777 15.44 24.84 3.08
C LEU A 777 16.50 24.64 1.99
N HIS A 778 16.75 25.63 1.14
CA HIS A 778 17.87 25.60 0.18
C HIS A 778 19.26 25.50 0.84
N LYS A 779 19.41 25.93 2.09
CA LYS A 779 20.68 25.78 2.82
C LYS A 779 20.86 24.36 3.39
N ASN A 780 19.80 23.57 3.43
CA ASN A 780 19.86 22.18 3.87
C ASN A 780 20.21 21.26 2.69
N PRO A 781 21.35 20.53 2.73
CA PRO A 781 21.77 19.68 1.62
C PRO A 781 20.74 18.64 1.16
N GLU A 782 19.94 18.07 2.09
CA GLU A 782 18.92 17.06 1.77
C GLU A 782 17.71 17.65 1.03
N PHE A 783 17.37 18.91 1.32
CA PHE A 783 16.29 19.62 0.62
C PHE A 783 16.77 20.16 -0.71
N GLU A 784 18.01 20.65 -0.78
CA GLU A 784 18.62 21.10 -2.02
C GLU A 784 18.79 19.94 -3.02
N ASP A 785 19.29 18.79 -2.57
CA ASP A 785 19.42 17.60 -3.42
C ASP A 785 18.06 17.15 -3.96
N LEU A 786 17.02 17.10 -3.12
CA LEU A 786 15.67 16.80 -3.58
C LEU A 786 15.15 17.83 -4.59
N TYR A 787 15.40 19.12 -4.35
CA TYR A 787 15.00 20.19 -5.26
C TYR A 787 15.63 20.00 -6.65
N GLN A 788 16.95 19.74 -6.70
CA GLN A 788 17.65 19.50 -7.96
C GLN A 788 17.16 18.21 -8.65
N GLN A 789 16.93 17.14 -7.90
CA GLN A 789 16.34 15.91 -8.44
C GLN A 789 14.94 16.15 -9.03
N ALA A 790 14.10 16.92 -8.34
CA ALA A 790 12.76 17.26 -8.80
C ALA A 790 12.80 18.04 -10.14
N LEU A 791 13.66 19.05 -10.24
CA LEU A 791 13.77 19.89 -11.44
C LEU A 791 14.42 19.19 -12.64
N THR A 792 15.31 18.23 -12.39
CA THR A 792 15.95 17.44 -13.45
C THR A 792 15.04 16.33 -14.00
N LEU A 793 13.96 15.99 -13.28
CA LEU A 793 13.02 14.93 -13.63
C LEU A 793 11.99 15.41 -14.67
N LYS A 794 12.35 15.31 -15.96
CA LYS A 794 11.49 15.67 -17.10
C LYS A 794 11.06 14.42 -17.85
N MET A 795 9.79 14.05 -17.74
CA MET A 795 9.23 12.83 -18.31
C MET A 795 7.97 13.15 -19.12
N THR A 796 7.74 12.37 -20.17
CA THR A 796 6.44 12.33 -20.86
C THR A 796 5.37 11.72 -19.96
N GLU A 797 4.10 11.90 -20.32
CA GLU A 797 2.97 11.38 -19.55
C GLU A 797 3.03 9.85 -19.45
N THR A 798 3.42 9.18 -20.54
CA THR A 798 3.53 7.71 -20.57
C THR A 798 4.72 7.22 -19.72
N GLU A 799 5.87 7.89 -19.79
CA GLU A 799 7.04 7.61 -18.95
C GLU A 799 6.72 7.79 -17.46
N ARG A 800 6.01 8.87 -17.12
CA ARG A 800 5.58 9.16 -15.75
C ARG A 800 4.63 8.10 -15.20
N VAL A 801 3.66 7.65 -16.01
CA VAL A 801 2.79 6.52 -15.61
C VAL A 801 3.61 5.25 -15.37
N ALA A 802 4.54 4.94 -16.26
CA ALA A 802 5.38 3.75 -16.15
C ALA A 802 6.22 3.75 -14.88
N TYR A 803 6.83 4.90 -14.54
CA TYR A 803 7.59 5.07 -13.32
C TYR A 803 6.68 5.00 -12.08
N ALA A 804 5.58 5.74 -12.06
CA ALA A 804 4.66 5.73 -10.93
C ALA A 804 4.11 4.31 -10.64
N LEU A 805 3.90 3.49 -11.67
CA LEU A 805 3.51 2.09 -11.53
C LEU A 805 4.60 1.20 -10.93
N ALA A 806 5.88 1.43 -11.28
CA ALA A 806 6.98 0.69 -10.67
C ALA A 806 7.08 1.00 -9.17
N LEU A 807 6.86 2.25 -8.78
CA LEU A 807 6.85 2.68 -7.37
C LEU A 807 5.67 2.10 -6.55
N ASP A 808 4.55 1.76 -7.18
CA ASP A 808 3.39 1.13 -6.51
C ASP A 808 3.63 -0.36 -6.15
N LEU A 809 4.66 -1.00 -6.72
CA LEU A 809 5.01 -2.40 -6.45
C LEU A 809 5.93 -2.56 -5.21
N GLU A 810 6.52 -1.46 -4.74
CA GLU A 810 7.45 -1.41 -3.59
C GLU A 810 6.74 -1.30 -2.22
N THR A 811 5.45 -0.98 -2.19
CA THR A 811 4.59 -0.99 -0.98
C THR A 811 3.81 -2.28 -0.85
#